data_AF-A0A8W8L8I4-F1
#
_entry.id   AF-A0A8W8L8I4-F1
#
_cell.length_a   1.000
_cell.length_b   1.000
_cell.length_c   1.000
_cell.angle_alpha   90.00
_cell.angle_beta   90.00
_cell.angle_gamma   90.00
#
_symmetry.space_group_name_H-M   'P 1'
#
loop_
_entity.id
_entity.type
_entity.pdbx_description
1 polymer ?
#
loop_
_entity_poly.entity_id
_entity_poly.type
_entity_poly.pdbx_seq_one_letter_code
_entity_poly.pdbx_strand_id
1 'polypeptide(L)'
;MGTGIQLSINLNKPIDCTYRHNGYQFDAFLTLRYDAEGPVSCLFSYLQILRTIKMKFNTVYILFLGVCLIGATSADTDDEDDDVQVEVEDDDEVRVEKPQFVPPTIQKNVHFADSFNKKDEFKSRWTVSQAKKDGAEENLSKYDGKWKVEVPKSSAVEGDLGLVLKSKAKHHAVASKLNKPFKFDGKPLFVQYEVKYQDGIDCGGAYVKLLSADPALDLKQFHDKTPYTIMFGPDKCGLDNKLHFIFRHKNPKTGEIEEKHAKKPSAALDSYFTDKKTHKYSLVINPDNTFEVSVDGSVVNSGSLLEDFSPPVNPPKEIEDPNDKKPEDWDEKEKIPDPDAEKPEDWDENEPEKIVDSEATKPDGWLEDENKLVPDPDAEKPKDWDEEMDGEWEAPLIENPKCSDAPGCGKWEQPMIKNPKYKGKWRPPMIDNPNYQGIWKPRRIPNPNFFEDLDPYKMTPINAVGLELWSMTDEIVFDNFLVTDDKGVAEKWTEQTFQIKSAAEKASSGGRSVMDAISDATRERPWLWALILVVVVLPIVLIIAYCCMSKSEAFAYFTALKGAAEERPLLWAVYVVVLLLPVLLISICLCPRSGPIKPETLAEAKKTDAVSPDDEKKEESADKEEKTGPGGDNKPNTKKSKASLEATEDDGDDEDEVDAEEEEEEAQEKNSESPRRSPRKRKSRKD
;
A
#
# COMPACT_ATOMS: atom_id res chain seq x y z
N MET A 1 -53.40 -41.57 60.51
CA MET A 1 -52.61 -42.15 61.62
C MET A 1 -51.15 -41.83 61.32
N GLY A 2 -50.35 -41.17 62.16
CA GLY A 2 -50.60 -40.65 63.52
C GLY A 2 -49.74 -41.39 64.56
N THR A 3 -48.86 -40.66 65.26
CA THR A 3 -47.89 -41.11 66.29
C THR A 3 -46.82 -42.13 65.81
N GLY A 4 -45.58 -42.16 66.31
CA GLY A 4 -44.86 -41.28 67.27
C GLY A 4 -43.96 -42.05 68.25
N ILE A 5 -43.12 -41.32 69.02
CA ILE A 5 -42.50 -41.69 70.34
C ILE A 5 -41.02 -42.21 70.39
N GLN A 6 -40.16 -41.39 71.06
CA GLN A 6 -38.97 -41.63 71.95
C GLN A 6 -37.73 -42.46 71.46
N LEU A 7 -36.48 -41.95 71.56
CA LEU A 7 -35.53 -41.78 72.72
C LEU A 7 -34.95 -43.12 73.27
N SER A 8 -33.67 -43.29 73.66
CA SER A 8 -32.45 -42.43 73.65
C SER A 8 -31.15 -43.27 73.91
N ILE A 9 -30.07 -42.65 74.42
CA ILE A 9 -28.75 -43.18 74.94
C ILE A 9 -27.53 -43.00 73.98
N ASN A 10 -26.31 -42.96 74.55
CA ASN A 10 -25.12 -42.23 74.07
C ASN A 10 -23.77 -42.90 74.52
N LEU A 11 -22.64 -42.38 73.99
CA LEU A 11 -21.21 -42.50 74.41
C LEU A 11 -20.27 -43.51 73.70
N ASN A 12 -19.05 -43.01 73.45
CA ASN A 12 -17.76 -43.66 73.14
C ASN A 12 -17.55 -44.46 71.83
N LYS A 13 -16.40 -44.20 71.18
CA LYS A 13 -15.73 -45.02 70.14
C LYS A 13 -14.69 -45.96 70.84
N PRO A 14 -14.15 -47.04 70.22
CA PRO A 14 -14.14 -47.35 68.78
C PRO A 14 -14.37 -48.84 68.36
N ILE A 15 -14.52 -49.06 67.03
CA ILE A 15 -14.14 -50.27 66.24
C ILE A 15 -14.98 -51.57 66.40
N ASP A 16 -14.98 -52.39 65.33
CA ASP A 16 -15.43 -53.80 65.18
C ASP A 16 -16.95 -54.13 65.22
N CYS A 17 -17.48 -55.13 64.45
CA CYS A 17 -16.93 -55.85 63.29
C CYS A 17 -18.01 -56.54 62.37
N THR A 18 -17.92 -56.29 61.07
CA THR A 18 -18.08 -57.17 59.87
C THR A 18 -19.02 -58.41 59.78
N TYR A 19 -19.68 -58.50 58.60
CA TYR A 19 -19.86 -59.66 57.69
C TYR A 19 -20.97 -60.73 57.82
N ARG A 20 -21.84 -60.83 56.78
CA ARG A 20 -21.88 -61.93 55.77
C ARG A 20 -22.78 -61.66 54.54
N HIS A 21 -22.60 -62.46 53.49
CA HIS A 21 -23.27 -62.44 52.16
C HIS A 21 -23.26 -63.88 51.61
N ASN A 22 -23.65 -64.07 50.35
CA ASN A 22 -23.14 -65.15 49.49
C ASN A 22 -21.59 -65.08 49.24
N GLY A 23 -20.78 -64.54 50.16
CA GLY A 23 -19.36 -64.20 49.94
C GLY A 23 -18.87 -62.84 50.51
N TYR A 24 -19.40 -61.69 50.04
CA TYR A 24 -18.92 -60.32 50.31
C TYR A 24 -19.96 -59.32 50.90
N GLN A 25 -19.68 -58.80 52.09
CA GLN A 25 -20.21 -57.52 52.62
C GLN A 25 -19.08 -56.46 52.52
N PHE A 26 -19.33 -55.19 52.86
CA PHE A 26 -18.43 -54.34 53.65
C PHE A 26 -19.14 -53.02 53.96
N ASP A 27 -18.75 -52.37 55.06
CA ASP A 27 -19.61 -51.43 55.76
C ASP A 27 -19.29 -49.96 55.42
N ALA A 28 -20.34 -49.17 55.14
CA ALA A 28 -20.21 -47.75 54.83
C ALA A 28 -20.06 -46.90 56.10
N PHE A 29 -18.84 -46.43 56.38
CA PHE A 29 -18.58 -45.50 57.47
C PHE A 29 -18.94 -44.06 57.10
N LEU A 30 -20.13 -43.61 57.47
CA LEU A 30 -20.52 -42.20 57.45
C LEU A 30 -21.26 -41.79 58.73
N THR A 31 -20.59 -41.01 59.60
CA THR A 31 -21.18 -40.33 60.77
C THR A 31 -20.20 -39.23 61.19
N LEU A 32 -20.38 -37.98 60.77
CA LEU A 32 -21.36 -36.96 61.23
C LEU A 32 -20.96 -36.26 62.55
N ARG A 33 -21.35 -34.97 62.61
CA ARG A 33 -20.93 -33.95 63.59
C ARG A 33 -21.72 -34.02 64.91
N TYR A 34 -21.38 -33.09 65.81
CA TYR A 34 -22.21 -32.21 66.66
C TYR A 34 -21.51 -32.05 68.03
N ASP A 35 -21.40 -30.86 68.65
CA ASP A 35 -21.55 -29.47 68.16
C ASP A 35 -20.71 -28.54 69.09
N ALA A 36 -20.82 -27.22 69.25
CA ALA A 36 -21.81 -26.18 68.93
C ALA A 36 -21.04 -24.84 68.61
N GLU A 37 -21.51 -23.59 68.65
CA GLU A 37 -22.75 -22.90 69.09
C GLU A 37 -23.06 -21.71 68.13
N GLY A 38 -24.19 -21.01 68.36
CA GLY A 38 -24.38 -19.59 67.96
C GLY A 38 -25.04 -19.34 66.59
N PRO A 39 -26.23 -18.70 66.52
CA PRO A 39 -26.96 -18.49 65.27
C PRO A 39 -27.10 -17.01 64.80
N VAL A 40 -27.94 -16.81 63.76
CA VAL A 40 -28.48 -15.55 63.19
C VAL A 40 -27.67 -14.85 62.08
N SER A 41 -28.03 -15.12 60.82
CA SER A 41 -27.80 -14.22 59.66
C SER A 41 -28.49 -14.65 58.34
N CYS A 42 -28.72 -15.95 58.14
CA CYS A 42 -28.95 -16.59 56.83
C CYS A 42 -30.29 -16.28 56.09
N LEU A 43 -31.02 -15.22 56.44
CA LEU A 43 -32.26 -14.80 55.76
C LEU A 43 -32.09 -13.61 54.78
N PHE A 44 -30.99 -12.85 54.86
CA PHE A 44 -30.77 -11.71 53.96
C PHE A 44 -30.28 -12.11 52.56
N SER A 45 -29.47 -13.17 52.44
CA SER A 45 -28.77 -13.50 51.18
C SER A 45 -29.70 -13.90 50.03
N TYR A 46 -30.85 -14.52 50.32
CA TYR A 46 -31.77 -15.01 49.27
C TYR A 46 -32.53 -13.86 48.57
N LEU A 47 -32.90 -12.82 49.32
CA LEU A 47 -33.56 -11.61 48.80
C LEU A 47 -32.61 -10.70 48.02
N GLN A 48 -31.31 -10.73 48.34
CA GLN A 48 -30.28 -9.99 47.61
C GLN A 48 -30.15 -10.52 46.16
N ILE A 49 -30.00 -11.84 46.01
CA ILE A 49 -29.75 -12.52 44.72
C ILE A 49 -30.94 -12.32 43.75
N LEU A 50 -32.17 -12.45 44.24
CA LEU A 50 -33.37 -12.25 43.42
C LEU A 50 -33.51 -10.80 42.91
N ARG A 51 -33.02 -9.79 43.66
CA ARG A 51 -32.96 -8.40 43.18
C ARG A 51 -31.89 -8.21 42.10
N THR A 52 -30.71 -8.82 42.24
CA THR A 52 -29.64 -8.73 41.22
C THR A 52 -30.04 -9.34 39.88
N ILE A 53 -30.72 -10.50 39.90
CA ILE A 53 -31.22 -11.16 38.69
C ILE A 53 -32.29 -10.30 38.00
N LYS A 54 -33.25 -9.75 38.77
CA LYS A 54 -34.35 -8.96 38.21
C LYS A 54 -33.91 -7.62 37.59
N MET A 55 -32.84 -7.00 38.11
CA MET A 55 -32.27 -5.81 37.47
C MET A 55 -31.57 -6.13 36.14
N LYS A 56 -30.74 -7.19 36.09
CA LYS A 56 -30.01 -7.54 34.86
C LYS A 56 -30.92 -7.92 33.69
N PHE A 57 -32.08 -8.55 33.95
CA PHE A 57 -33.08 -8.83 32.92
C PHE A 57 -33.66 -7.54 32.30
N ASN A 58 -33.95 -6.52 33.12
CA ASN A 58 -34.46 -5.23 32.61
C ASN A 58 -33.42 -4.49 31.76
N THR A 59 -32.14 -4.50 32.13
CA THR A 59 -31.09 -3.81 31.34
C THR A 59 -30.95 -4.41 29.94
N VAL A 60 -31.01 -5.74 29.81
CA VAL A 60 -30.98 -6.43 28.50
C VAL A 60 -32.24 -6.12 27.69
N TYR A 61 -33.42 -6.07 28.33
CA TYR A 61 -34.68 -5.76 27.63
C TYR A 61 -34.74 -4.32 27.10
N ILE A 62 -34.14 -3.36 27.83
CA ILE A 62 -34.03 -1.95 27.40
C ILE A 62 -33.07 -1.81 26.21
N LEU A 63 -31.93 -2.52 26.23
CA LEU A 63 -31.02 -2.58 25.07
C LEU A 63 -31.69 -3.20 23.83
N PHE A 64 -32.52 -4.23 24.02
CA PHE A 64 -33.26 -4.87 22.92
C PHE A 64 -34.29 -3.91 22.29
N LEU A 65 -35.02 -3.15 23.12
CA LEU A 65 -35.96 -2.12 22.65
C LEU A 65 -35.25 -0.96 21.92
N GLY A 66 -34.07 -0.55 22.38
CA GLY A 66 -33.27 0.49 21.72
C GLY A 66 -32.86 0.13 20.30
N VAL A 67 -32.47 -1.13 20.06
CA VAL A 67 -32.13 -1.63 18.72
C VAL A 67 -33.37 -1.73 17.82
N CYS A 68 -34.52 -2.17 18.35
CA CYS A 68 -35.76 -2.24 17.57
C CYS A 68 -36.31 -0.85 17.15
N LEU A 69 -36.05 0.22 17.92
CA LEU A 69 -36.49 1.57 17.57
C LEU A 69 -35.64 2.24 16.48
N ILE A 70 -34.38 1.82 16.31
CA ILE A 70 -33.49 2.33 15.25
C ILE A 70 -33.74 1.60 13.90
N GLY A 71 -34.31 0.39 13.94
CA GLY A 71 -34.68 -0.39 12.76
C GLY A 71 -36.09 -0.17 12.23
N ALA A 72 -36.78 0.91 12.63
CA ALA A 72 -38.22 1.11 12.40
C ALA A 72 -38.57 2.48 11.75
N THR A 73 -37.60 3.17 11.16
CA THR A 73 -37.80 4.46 10.46
C THR A 73 -37.12 4.45 9.09
N SER A 74 -37.61 3.59 8.19
CA SER A 74 -37.14 3.52 6.79
C SER A 74 -38.25 2.98 5.86
N ALA A 75 -39.39 3.68 5.86
CA ALA A 75 -40.49 3.54 4.91
C ALA A 75 -41.20 4.89 4.79
N ASP A 76 -41.92 5.08 3.69
CA ASP A 76 -42.86 6.16 3.41
C ASP A 76 -42.25 7.59 3.38
N THR A 77 -41.69 7.93 2.22
CA THR A 77 -41.60 9.31 1.72
C THR A 77 -42.51 9.44 0.49
N ASP A 78 -43.69 10.03 0.68
CA ASP A 78 -44.48 10.66 -0.38
C ASP A 78 -44.30 12.18 -0.28
N ASP A 79 -44.40 12.89 -1.40
CA ASP A 79 -44.10 14.33 -1.50
C ASP A 79 -45.19 15.24 -0.91
N GLU A 80 -44.82 16.34 -0.27
CA GLU A 80 -45.50 17.65 -0.35
C GLU A 80 -44.58 18.78 0.16
N ASP A 81 -44.59 19.94 -0.52
CA ASP A 81 -43.76 21.11 -0.21
C ASP A 81 -44.32 21.93 0.97
N ASP A 82 -43.46 22.46 1.85
CA ASP A 82 -43.75 23.74 2.54
C ASP A 82 -42.47 24.44 3.03
N ASP A 83 -42.41 25.76 2.87
CA ASP A 83 -41.17 26.57 2.99
C ASP A 83 -41.03 27.17 4.40
N VAL A 84 -40.14 26.61 5.24
CA VAL A 84 -39.89 27.11 6.61
C VAL A 84 -38.40 27.33 6.87
N GLN A 85 -38.00 28.60 6.89
CA GLN A 85 -36.67 29.01 7.32
C GLN A 85 -36.52 28.83 8.84
N VAL A 86 -35.55 28.00 9.24
CA VAL A 86 -35.07 27.90 10.63
C VAL A 86 -33.60 28.29 10.65
N GLU A 87 -33.26 29.34 11.38
CA GLU A 87 -31.87 29.69 11.65
C GLU A 87 -31.26 28.60 12.55
N VAL A 88 -30.26 27.89 12.04
CA VAL A 88 -29.48 26.93 12.82
C VAL A 88 -28.33 27.70 13.46
N GLU A 89 -28.32 27.82 14.79
CA GLU A 89 -27.13 28.23 15.53
C GLU A 89 -26.07 27.12 15.38
N ASP A 90 -24.83 27.48 15.03
CA ASP A 90 -23.76 26.51 14.74
C ASP A 90 -23.47 25.61 15.97
N ASP A 91 -23.72 24.30 15.83
CA ASP A 91 -23.32 23.29 16.81
C ASP A 91 -21.78 23.29 16.99
N ASP A 92 -21.31 23.24 18.25
CA ASP A 92 -19.89 23.23 18.59
C ASP A 92 -19.15 22.06 17.91
N GLU A 93 -18.33 22.35 16.90
CA GLU A 93 -17.32 21.41 16.40
C GLU A 93 -16.48 20.90 17.58
N VAL A 94 -16.52 19.60 17.85
CA VAL A 94 -15.61 18.95 18.80
C VAL A 94 -14.20 18.94 18.20
N ARG A 95 -13.51 20.07 18.32
CA ARG A 95 -12.14 20.27 17.86
C ARG A 95 -11.22 19.34 18.62
N VAL A 96 -10.82 18.26 17.96
CA VAL A 96 -9.71 17.41 18.39
C VAL A 96 -8.47 18.30 18.43
N GLU A 97 -8.01 18.62 19.65
CA GLU A 97 -6.82 19.44 19.85
C GLU A 97 -5.62 18.80 19.13
N LYS A 98 -5.10 19.50 18.12
CA LYS A 98 -3.95 19.03 17.36
C LYS A 98 -2.70 19.10 18.24
N PRO A 99 -1.83 18.08 18.24
CA PRO A 99 -0.55 18.19 18.92
C PRO A 99 0.26 19.36 18.33
N GLN A 100 0.88 20.16 19.19
CA GLN A 100 1.77 21.23 18.77
C GLN A 100 3.13 20.65 18.35
N PHE A 101 3.74 21.27 17.33
CA PHE A 101 5.03 20.89 16.81
C PHE A 101 6.16 21.10 17.83
N VAL A 102 6.96 20.06 18.04
CA VAL A 102 8.17 20.10 18.87
C VAL A 102 9.37 19.83 17.96
N PRO A 103 10.32 20.78 17.80
CA PRO A 103 11.49 20.59 16.93
C PRO A 103 12.31 19.33 17.30
N PRO A 104 12.61 18.43 16.35
CA PRO A 104 13.34 17.20 16.62
C PRO A 104 14.80 17.45 17.01
N THR A 105 15.36 16.59 17.86
CA THR A 105 16.70 16.75 18.43
C THR A 105 17.79 16.23 17.49
N ILE A 106 18.34 17.12 16.66
CA ILE A 106 19.44 16.79 15.73
C ILE A 106 20.68 16.31 16.51
N GLN A 107 21.08 15.06 16.28
CA GLN A 107 22.27 14.47 16.89
C GLN A 107 23.56 14.92 16.17
N LYS A 108 24.65 15.17 16.92
CA LYS A 108 25.88 15.84 16.43
C LYS A 108 26.66 15.12 15.32
N ASN A 109 26.36 13.85 15.04
CA ASN A 109 27.10 13.04 14.07
C ASN A 109 26.44 12.88 12.70
N VAL A 110 25.18 13.32 12.53
CA VAL A 110 24.40 13.14 11.31
C VAL A 110 25.00 13.88 10.10
N HIS A 111 24.95 13.26 8.91
CA HIS A 111 25.44 13.84 7.65
C HIS A 111 24.51 14.93 7.11
N PHE A 112 23.19 14.73 7.17
CA PHE A 112 22.17 15.75 6.92
C PHE A 112 20.91 15.51 7.78
N ALA A 113 20.35 16.55 8.38
CA ALA A 113 19.07 16.51 9.10
C ALA A 113 18.32 17.83 8.92
N ASP A 114 17.14 17.85 8.29
CA ASP A 114 16.33 19.06 8.15
C ASP A 114 14.83 18.77 8.35
N SER A 115 14.17 19.64 9.10
CA SER A 115 12.76 19.59 9.48
C SER A 115 12.10 20.97 9.41
N PHE A 116 12.69 21.86 8.60
CA PHE A 116 12.20 23.21 8.23
C PHE A 116 11.69 24.12 9.37
N ASN A 117 12.16 23.89 10.61
CA ASN A 117 11.71 24.53 11.86
C ASN A 117 11.61 26.07 11.82
N LYS A 118 12.37 26.75 10.94
CA LYS A 118 12.31 28.20 10.74
C LYS A 118 12.34 28.54 9.24
N LYS A 119 11.41 29.38 8.81
CA LYS A 119 11.28 29.82 7.41
C LYS A 119 12.52 30.56 6.89
N ASP A 120 13.24 31.27 7.77
CA ASP A 120 14.43 32.05 7.39
C ASP A 120 15.67 31.17 7.14
N GLU A 121 15.74 29.99 7.78
CA GLU A 121 16.85 29.04 7.62
C GLU A 121 16.81 28.33 6.25
N PHE A 122 15.66 28.32 5.56
CA PHE A 122 15.55 27.81 4.19
C PHE A 122 16.52 28.53 3.23
N LYS A 123 16.59 29.85 3.27
CA LYS A 123 17.41 30.64 2.32
C LYS A 123 18.91 30.57 2.56
N SER A 124 19.35 30.20 3.78
CA SER A 124 20.76 30.00 4.10
C SER A 124 21.23 28.56 3.87
N ARG A 125 20.31 27.60 3.91
CA ARG A 125 20.61 26.17 3.81
C ARG A 125 20.30 25.54 2.45
N TRP A 126 19.22 25.96 1.79
CA TRP A 126 18.79 25.41 0.50
C TRP A 126 19.01 26.44 -0.61
N THR A 127 19.67 25.98 -1.68
CA THR A 127 19.92 26.74 -2.90
C THR A 127 18.91 26.30 -3.96
N VAL A 128 18.03 27.21 -4.38
CA VAL A 128 17.17 27.02 -5.56
C VAL A 128 18.04 27.17 -6.80
N SER A 129 17.87 26.28 -7.78
CA SER A 129 18.65 26.34 -9.02
C SER A 129 18.28 27.56 -9.86
N GLN A 130 19.23 27.98 -10.70
CA GLN A 130 19.09 28.99 -11.74
C GLN A 130 19.47 28.43 -13.12
N ALA A 131 19.67 27.10 -13.21
CA ALA A 131 20.01 26.40 -14.43
C ALA A 131 18.90 26.50 -15.49
N LYS A 132 19.32 26.30 -16.75
CA LYS A 132 18.44 25.87 -17.83
C LYS A 132 18.80 24.42 -18.22
N LYS A 133 17.80 23.62 -18.57
CA LYS A 133 17.94 22.31 -19.21
C LYS A 133 18.24 22.52 -20.70
N ASP A 134 19.26 21.84 -21.22
CA ASP A 134 19.60 21.94 -22.65
C ASP A 134 18.59 21.19 -23.52
N GLY A 135 18.32 21.70 -24.72
CA GLY A 135 17.58 20.97 -25.76
C GLY A 135 16.05 20.92 -25.61
N ALA A 136 15.45 21.68 -24.69
CA ALA A 136 14.00 21.88 -24.62
C ALA A 136 13.62 23.33 -24.95
N GLU A 137 12.32 23.58 -25.18
CA GLU A 137 11.79 24.92 -25.48
C GLU A 137 12.09 25.93 -24.35
N GLU A 138 12.29 27.21 -24.68
CA GLU A 138 12.76 28.24 -23.74
C GLU A 138 11.81 28.50 -22.54
N ASN A 139 10.56 28.00 -22.59
CA ASN A 139 9.59 28.05 -21.50
C ASN A 139 9.55 26.79 -20.62
N LEU A 140 9.99 25.63 -21.14
CA LEU A 140 10.08 24.36 -20.42
C LEU A 140 11.50 24.12 -19.86
N SER A 141 12.51 24.69 -20.48
CA SER A 141 13.93 24.55 -20.09
C SER A 141 14.31 25.24 -18.78
N LYS A 142 13.48 26.13 -18.23
CA LYS A 142 13.83 26.91 -17.04
C LYS A 142 13.39 26.18 -15.77
N TYR A 143 14.29 26.01 -14.80
CA TYR A 143 13.98 25.51 -13.46
C TYR A 143 13.30 26.60 -12.60
N ASP A 144 12.16 27.13 -13.07
CA ASP A 144 11.47 28.27 -12.47
C ASP A 144 10.34 27.91 -11.48
N GLY A 145 10.22 26.63 -11.14
CA GLY A 145 9.27 26.12 -10.16
C GLY A 145 9.46 26.69 -8.75
N LYS A 146 8.36 27.16 -8.14
CA LYS A 146 8.40 27.90 -6.87
C LYS A 146 8.33 26.99 -5.65
N TRP A 147 9.26 27.19 -4.73
CA TRP A 147 9.31 26.56 -3.42
C TRP A 147 8.85 27.51 -2.31
N LYS A 148 8.15 27.01 -1.28
CA LYS A 148 7.73 27.80 -0.12
C LYS A 148 7.73 26.93 1.15
N VAL A 149 8.31 27.43 2.24
CA VAL A 149 8.20 26.78 3.56
C VAL A 149 6.97 27.30 4.29
N GLU A 150 5.96 26.44 4.47
CA GLU A 150 4.71 26.77 5.14
C GLU A 150 4.05 25.56 5.81
N VAL A 151 3.00 25.81 6.60
CA VAL A 151 2.20 24.75 7.23
C VAL A 151 1.31 24.13 6.16
N PRO A 152 1.25 22.79 6.02
CA PRO A 152 0.33 22.15 5.08
C PRO A 152 -1.14 22.50 5.33
N LYS A 153 -1.93 22.69 4.26
CA LYS A 153 -3.39 22.92 4.29
C LYS A 153 -4.10 21.94 5.23
N SER A 154 -3.70 20.68 5.16
CA SER A 154 -4.25 19.55 5.92
C SER A 154 -3.27 19.03 6.97
N SER A 155 -2.49 19.91 7.63
CA SER A 155 -1.59 19.47 8.70
C SER A 155 -2.37 18.90 9.90
N ALA A 156 -1.89 17.77 10.42
CA ALA A 156 -2.39 17.17 11.67
C ALA A 156 -1.60 17.63 12.91
N VAL A 157 -0.44 18.28 12.73
CA VAL A 157 0.38 18.85 13.79
C VAL A 157 0.39 20.37 13.64
N GLU A 158 0.10 21.11 14.71
CA GLU A 158 0.03 22.57 14.67
C GLU A 158 1.42 23.20 14.69
N GLY A 159 1.69 24.13 13.75
CA GLY A 159 2.99 24.80 13.62
C GLY A 159 4.06 24.00 12.85
N ASP A 160 3.75 22.77 12.44
CA ASP A 160 4.59 21.92 11.58
C ASP A 160 4.81 22.57 10.20
N LEU A 161 6.08 22.76 9.80
CA LEU A 161 6.46 23.44 8.57
C LEU A 161 7.11 22.44 7.60
N GLY A 162 6.62 22.40 6.37
CA GLY A 162 7.22 21.60 5.30
C GLY A 162 7.68 22.45 4.12
N LEU A 163 8.58 21.90 3.30
CA LEU A 163 8.98 22.46 2.03
C LEU A 163 7.93 22.10 0.97
N VAL A 164 7.13 23.09 0.56
CA VAL A 164 6.02 22.88 -0.38
C VAL A 164 6.40 23.31 -1.80
N LEU A 165 6.12 22.43 -2.75
CA LEU A 165 6.18 22.67 -4.19
C LEU A 165 4.90 23.41 -4.63
N LYS A 166 5.00 24.65 -5.12
CA LYS A 166 3.85 25.56 -5.32
C LYS A 166 3.49 25.83 -6.78
N SER A 167 3.98 25.06 -7.75
CA SER A 167 3.72 25.35 -9.17
C SER A 167 3.37 24.11 -9.98
N LYS A 168 2.32 24.21 -10.79
CA LYS A 168 1.88 23.16 -11.73
C LYS A 168 2.68 23.21 -13.03
N ALA A 169 2.90 22.04 -13.62
CA ALA A 169 3.52 21.83 -14.93
C ALA A 169 4.86 22.59 -15.11
N LYS A 170 5.75 22.48 -14.12
CA LYS A 170 7.06 23.16 -14.09
C LYS A 170 8.17 22.26 -13.53
N HIS A 171 9.38 22.48 -14.04
CA HIS A 171 10.60 21.90 -13.48
C HIS A 171 11.01 22.67 -12.20
N HIS A 172 11.20 21.91 -11.12
CA HIS A 172 11.60 22.42 -9.81
C HIS A 172 12.96 21.84 -9.44
N ALA A 173 13.96 22.68 -9.17
CA ALA A 173 15.26 22.25 -8.68
C ALA A 173 15.70 23.02 -7.44
N VAL A 174 16.00 22.31 -6.36
CA VAL A 174 16.57 22.86 -5.11
C VAL A 174 17.50 21.84 -4.46
N ALA A 175 18.62 22.30 -3.91
CA ALA A 175 19.59 21.43 -3.26
C ALA A 175 20.24 22.05 -2.02
N SER A 176 20.78 21.21 -1.13
CA SER A 176 21.49 21.60 0.09
C SER A 176 22.73 20.73 0.28
N LYS A 177 23.84 21.31 0.78
CA LYS A 177 25.07 20.55 1.05
C LYS A 177 24.93 19.73 2.34
N LEU A 178 25.55 18.55 2.36
CA LEU A 178 25.70 17.75 3.58
C LEU A 178 26.60 18.49 4.59
N ASN A 179 26.36 18.32 5.88
CA ASN A 179 27.22 18.82 6.95
C ASN A 179 28.61 18.15 6.91
N LYS A 180 28.65 16.89 6.45
CA LYS A 180 29.84 16.06 6.24
C LYS A 180 29.56 15.17 5.02
N PRO A 181 30.42 15.12 3.98
CA PRO A 181 30.24 14.18 2.88
C PRO A 181 30.13 12.74 3.38
N PHE A 182 29.19 11.96 2.83
CA PHE A 182 29.08 10.54 3.13
C PHE A 182 30.02 9.74 2.21
N LYS A 183 30.73 8.76 2.77
CA LYS A 183 31.66 7.89 2.03
C LYS A 183 31.24 6.44 2.22
N PHE A 184 31.37 5.66 1.16
CA PHE A 184 31.11 4.23 1.16
C PHE A 184 32.34 3.46 1.66
N ASP A 185 32.76 3.76 2.90
CA ASP A 185 33.98 3.23 3.53
C ASP A 185 33.75 2.06 4.50
N GLY A 186 32.56 1.44 4.44
CA GLY A 186 32.20 0.25 5.23
C GLY A 186 31.10 0.50 6.27
N LYS A 187 30.32 1.58 6.13
CA LYS A 187 29.17 1.90 6.98
C LYS A 187 27.84 1.84 6.21
N PRO A 188 26.75 1.35 6.82
CA PRO A 188 25.43 1.44 6.20
C PRO A 188 25.03 2.89 5.95
N LEU A 189 24.35 3.14 4.83
CA LEU A 189 23.74 4.41 4.47
C LEU A 189 22.24 4.36 4.82
N PHE A 190 21.79 5.23 5.72
CA PHE A 190 20.38 5.44 6.01
C PHE A 190 19.94 6.78 5.42
N VAL A 191 18.91 6.74 4.56
CA VAL A 191 18.29 7.92 3.95
C VAL A 191 16.79 7.84 4.18
N GLN A 192 16.19 8.85 4.79
CA GLN A 192 14.74 8.91 4.95
C GLN A 192 14.21 10.34 4.86
N TYR A 193 12.96 10.47 4.42
CA TYR A 193 12.24 11.75 4.36
C TYR A 193 10.74 11.48 4.24
N GLU A 194 9.95 12.51 4.48
CA GLU A 194 8.48 12.47 4.46
C GLU A 194 7.96 13.21 3.22
N VAL A 195 6.94 12.65 2.57
CA VAL A 195 6.21 13.26 1.44
C VAL A 195 4.71 13.27 1.74
N LYS A 196 4.03 14.37 1.44
CA LYS A 196 2.56 14.47 1.49
C LYS A 196 2.00 15.10 0.21
N TYR A 197 1.12 14.38 -0.47
CA TYR A 197 0.39 14.84 -1.65
C TYR A 197 -0.94 15.49 -1.23
N GLN A 198 -0.92 16.78 -0.84
CA GLN A 198 -2.07 17.41 -0.18
C GLN A 198 -3.37 17.35 -0.98
N ASP A 199 -3.29 17.56 -2.30
CA ASP A 199 -4.44 17.52 -3.20
C ASP A 199 -4.57 16.19 -3.96
N GLY A 200 -3.64 15.24 -3.73
CA GLY A 200 -3.38 14.06 -4.56
C GLY A 200 -2.24 14.29 -5.56
N ILE A 201 -1.94 13.31 -6.42
CA ILE A 201 -1.00 13.48 -7.54
C ILE A 201 -1.37 12.62 -8.75
N ASP A 202 -1.37 13.24 -9.93
CA ASP A 202 -1.73 12.61 -11.21
C ASP A 202 -0.51 12.22 -12.04
N CYS A 203 0.43 13.16 -12.19
CA CYS A 203 1.74 12.91 -12.78
C CYS A 203 2.79 13.85 -12.20
N GLY A 204 3.83 13.30 -11.57
CA GLY A 204 4.97 14.02 -11.03
C GLY A 204 5.83 13.16 -10.11
N GLY A 205 7.11 13.54 -10.02
CA GLY A 205 8.07 12.92 -9.11
C GLY A 205 8.05 13.56 -7.72
N ALA A 206 8.40 12.78 -6.70
CA ALA A 206 8.76 13.29 -5.37
C ALA A 206 9.99 12.55 -4.81
N TYR A 207 10.94 12.20 -5.69
CA TYR A 207 12.20 11.55 -5.36
C TYR A 207 13.32 12.54 -5.01
N VAL A 208 14.35 12.02 -4.33
CA VAL A 208 15.56 12.71 -3.92
C VAL A 208 16.76 12.22 -4.74
N LYS A 209 17.57 13.14 -5.25
CA LYS A 209 18.90 12.88 -5.82
C LYS A 209 19.98 13.18 -4.76
N LEU A 210 20.81 12.19 -4.45
CA LEU A 210 21.99 12.34 -3.60
C LEU A 210 23.19 12.67 -4.50
N LEU A 211 23.61 13.94 -4.50
CA LEU A 211 24.56 14.48 -5.46
C LEU A 211 25.99 14.07 -5.11
N SER A 212 26.75 13.67 -6.13
CA SER A 212 28.10 13.13 -5.98
C SER A 212 29.11 14.18 -5.52
N ALA A 213 30.18 13.74 -4.88
CA ALA A 213 31.26 14.58 -4.37
C ALA A 213 32.22 15.04 -5.48
N ASP A 214 31.71 15.89 -6.37
CA ASP A 214 32.49 16.55 -7.40
C ASP A 214 33.01 17.94 -6.90
N PRO A 215 34.29 18.28 -7.07
CA PRO A 215 34.80 19.63 -6.84
C PRO A 215 34.08 20.74 -7.63
N ALA A 216 33.53 20.42 -8.81
CA ALA A 216 32.80 21.34 -9.69
C ALA A 216 31.31 21.50 -9.33
N LEU A 217 30.83 20.89 -8.23
CA LEU A 217 29.41 20.91 -7.85
C LEU A 217 28.93 22.30 -7.34
N ASP A 218 28.43 23.13 -8.26
CA ASP A 218 27.61 24.31 -7.94
C ASP A 218 26.11 23.94 -7.86
N LEU A 219 25.50 24.20 -6.70
CA LEU A 219 24.08 23.96 -6.47
C LEU A 219 23.18 24.98 -7.18
N LYS A 220 23.70 26.13 -7.62
CA LYS A 220 22.94 27.08 -8.45
C LYS A 220 22.77 26.60 -9.89
N GLN A 221 23.61 25.67 -10.34
CA GLN A 221 23.52 25.06 -11.66
C GLN A 221 22.99 23.62 -11.59
N PHE A 222 22.19 23.30 -10.58
CA PHE A 222 21.59 21.97 -10.42
C PHE A 222 20.50 21.71 -11.47
N HIS A 223 20.66 20.64 -12.25
CA HIS A 223 19.83 20.26 -13.38
C HIS A 223 19.81 18.73 -13.55
N ASP A 224 18.99 18.23 -14.47
CA ASP A 224 18.78 16.80 -14.75
C ASP A 224 20.07 15.97 -14.92
N LYS A 225 21.05 16.45 -15.71
CA LYS A 225 22.34 15.77 -15.96
C LYS A 225 23.36 15.89 -14.82
N THR A 226 23.07 16.64 -13.75
CA THR A 226 24.03 16.85 -12.64
C THR A 226 24.44 15.51 -12.01
N PRO A 227 25.76 15.24 -11.82
CA PRO A 227 26.22 13.95 -11.32
C PRO A 227 25.69 13.64 -9.90
N TYR A 228 24.89 12.59 -9.82
CA TYR A 228 24.34 12.05 -8.58
C TYR A 228 24.81 10.60 -8.38
N THR A 229 24.87 10.16 -7.12
CA THR A 229 25.27 8.79 -6.75
C THR A 229 24.05 7.87 -6.69
N ILE A 230 22.98 8.32 -6.02
CA ILE A 230 21.73 7.59 -5.81
C ILE A 230 20.55 8.52 -6.10
N MET A 231 19.52 8.01 -6.76
CA MET A 231 18.18 8.60 -6.81
C MET A 231 17.21 7.67 -6.09
N PHE A 232 16.46 8.21 -5.13
CA PHE A 232 15.54 7.43 -4.29
C PHE A 232 14.22 8.16 -4.06
N GLY A 233 13.09 7.49 -4.29
CA GLY A 233 11.78 7.97 -3.85
C GLY A 233 10.61 7.72 -4.82
N PRO A 234 9.40 8.12 -4.42
CA PRO A 234 8.18 7.87 -5.18
C PRO A 234 8.12 8.73 -6.45
N ASP A 235 7.55 8.13 -7.50
CA ASP A 235 7.28 8.75 -8.79
C ASP A 235 6.01 8.14 -9.38
N LYS A 236 5.13 8.96 -9.94
CA LYS A 236 3.88 8.51 -10.53
C LYS A 236 3.61 9.28 -11.81
N CYS A 237 3.15 8.59 -12.85
CA CYS A 237 2.48 9.25 -13.97
C CYS A 237 1.31 8.41 -14.49
N GLY A 238 0.09 8.93 -14.32
CA GLY A 238 -1.15 8.24 -14.68
C GLY A 238 -1.34 6.97 -13.84
N LEU A 239 -1.18 5.82 -14.48
CA LEU A 239 -1.29 4.48 -13.86
C LEU A 239 0.07 3.86 -13.50
N ASP A 240 1.19 4.41 -13.98
CA ASP A 240 2.52 3.87 -13.69
C ASP A 240 3.05 4.46 -12.38
N ASN A 241 2.81 3.73 -11.30
CA ASN A 241 3.33 4.02 -9.96
C ASN A 241 4.71 3.34 -9.79
N LYS A 242 5.69 4.11 -9.32
CA LYS A 242 7.08 3.67 -9.12
C LYS A 242 7.61 4.16 -7.78
N LEU A 243 8.51 3.38 -7.21
CA LEU A 243 9.41 3.81 -6.14
C LEU A 243 10.82 3.61 -6.68
N HIS A 244 11.42 4.69 -7.17
CA HIS A 244 12.76 4.65 -7.73
C HIS A 244 13.75 4.32 -6.62
N PHE A 245 14.61 3.35 -6.88
CA PHE A 245 15.93 3.27 -6.28
C PHE A 245 16.90 3.01 -7.43
N ILE A 246 17.69 4.01 -7.76
CA ILE A 246 18.65 4.01 -8.87
C ILE A 246 20.00 4.38 -8.27
N PHE A 247 21.07 3.67 -8.63
CA PHE A 247 22.42 4.11 -8.33
C PHE A 247 23.29 4.16 -9.59
N ARG A 248 24.28 5.05 -9.58
CA ARG A 248 25.21 5.23 -10.69
C ARG A 248 26.47 4.39 -10.45
N HIS A 249 26.58 3.29 -11.18
CA HIS A 249 27.76 2.41 -11.14
C HIS A 249 28.81 2.92 -12.12
N LYS A 250 30.10 2.86 -11.74
CA LYS A 250 31.21 3.19 -12.64
C LYS A 250 31.86 1.90 -13.13
N ASN A 251 31.77 1.65 -14.44
CA ASN A 251 32.36 0.48 -15.08
C ASN A 251 33.89 0.45 -14.84
N PRO A 252 34.44 -0.62 -14.23
CA PRO A 252 35.86 -0.68 -13.87
C PRO A 252 36.79 -0.89 -15.07
N LYS A 253 36.26 -1.28 -16.24
CA LYS A 253 37.02 -1.41 -17.49
C LYS A 253 37.02 -0.11 -18.31
N THR A 254 35.84 0.45 -18.59
CA THR A 254 35.71 1.60 -19.51
C THR A 254 35.74 2.95 -18.79
N GLY A 255 35.47 2.98 -17.49
CA GLY A 255 35.34 4.21 -16.70
C GLY A 255 34.02 4.95 -16.90
N GLU A 256 33.13 4.46 -17.76
CA GLU A 256 31.80 5.02 -18.01
C GLU A 256 30.89 4.86 -16.78
N ILE A 257 29.89 5.75 -16.64
CA ILE A 257 29.00 5.77 -15.48
C ILE A 257 27.56 5.48 -15.91
N GLU A 258 27.10 4.27 -15.60
CA GLU A 258 25.83 3.68 -16.01
C GLU A 258 24.79 3.74 -14.89
N GLU A 259 23.51 3.95 -15.24
CA GLU A 259 22.41 3.98 -14.27
C GLU A 259 21.85 2.56 -14.07
N LYS A 260 21.87 2.08 -12.82
CA LYS A 260 21.36 0.77 -12.43
C LYS A 260 20.04 1.00 -11.69
N HIS A 261 18.92 0.51 -12.23
CA HIS A 261 17.58 0.69 -11.63
C HIS A 261 17.17 -0.57 -10.86
N ALA A 262 16.70 -0.43 -9.62
CA ALA A 262 16.16 -1.55 -8.85
C ALA A 262 14.90 -2.14 -9.52
N LYS A 263 14.72 -3.46 -9.41
CA LYS A 263 13.47 -4.14 -9.78
C LYS A 263 12.28 -3.49 -9.05
N LYS A 264 11.11 -3.41 -9.73
CA LYS A 264 9.88 -2.87 -9.11
C LYS A 264 9.52 -3.66 -7.83
N PRO A 265 9.07 -3.00 -6.75
CA PRO A 265 8.62 -3.67 -5.53
C PRO A 265 7.41 -4.57 -5.80
N SER A 266 7.24 -5.62 -4.97
CA SER A 266 6.07 -6.51 -5.03
C SER A 266 4.84 -5.97 -4.29
N ALA A 267 4.99 -4.92 -3.48
CA ALA A 267 3.89 -4.25 -2.80
C ALA A 267 3.16 -3.27 -3.73
N ALA A 268 1.83 -3.22 -3.65
CA ALA A 268 1.04 -2.18 -4.31
C ALA A 268 1.33 -0.82 -3.65
N LEU A 269 1.72 0.17 -4.46
CA LEU A 269 2.10 1.51 -3.96
C LEU A 269 0.96 2.54 -4.07
N ASP A 270 -0.09 2.22 -4.82
CA ASP A 270 -1.12 3.13 -5.33
C ASP A 270 -1.76 3.99 -4.24
N SER A 271 -2.00 3.41 -3.05
CA SER A 271 -2.58 4.10 -1.90
C SER A 271 -1.75 5.30 -1.45
N TYR A 272 -0.42 5.19 -1.47
CA TYR A 272 0.52 6.21 -1.00
C TYR A 272 0.54 7.48 -1.88
N PHE A 273 -0.10 7.43 -3.05
CA PHE A 273 -0.25 8.56 -3.98
C PHE A 273 -1.67 9.17 -3.95
N THR A 274 -2.62 8.55 -3.25
CA THR A 274 -4.06 8.88 -3.37
C THR A 274 -4.76 9.19 -2.06
N ASP A 275 -4.28 8.71 -0.92
CA ASP A 275 -4.98 8.88 0.37
C ASP A 275 -4.78 10.25 1.03
N LYS A 276 -3.89 11.08 0.46
CA LYS A 276 -3.54 12.46 0.84
C LYS A 276 -2.85 12.59 2.22
N LYS A 277 -2.29 11.51 2.76
CA LYS A 277 -1.56 11.50 4.03
C LYS A 277 -0.06 11.77 3.85
N THR A 278 0.63 11.94 4.96
CA THR A 278 2.10 11.94 5.02
C THR A 278 2.60 10.50 4.99
N HIS A 279 3.54 10.19 4.09
CA HIS A 279 4.24 8.91 4.08
C HIS A 279 5.75 9.11 4.25
N LYS A 280 6.39 8.24 5.04
CA LYS A 280 7.84 8.24 5.23
C LYS A 280 8.49 7.22 4.32
N TYR A 281 9.31 7.69 3.40
CA TYR A 281 10.16 6.86 2.55
C TYR A 281 11.50 6.64 3.25
N SER A 282 12.01 5.42 3.23
CA SER A 282 13.27 5.05 3.89
C SER A 282 14.05 4.05 3.04
N LEU A 283 15.33 4.34 2.82
CA LEU A 283 16.30 3.51 2.11
C LEU A 283 17.46 3.20 3.06
N VAL A 284 17.81 1.92 3.14
CA VAL A 284 19.01 1.40 3.80
C VAL A 284 19.86 0.70 2.75
N ILE A 285 21.15 1.04 2.67
CA ILE A 285 22.13 0.29 1.88
C ILE A 285 23.25 -0.16 2.81
N ASN A 286 23.51 -1.46 2.87
CA ASN A 286 24.49 -2.06 3.76
C ASN A 286 25.84 -2.32 3.04
N PRO A 287 26.96 -2.40 3.78
CA PRO A 287 28.29 -2.69 3.20
C PRO A 287 28.46 -4.08 2.58
N ASP A 288 27.52 -5.00 2.81
CA ASP A 288 27.48 -6.35 2.25
C ASP A 288 26.77 -6.41 0.88
N ASN A 289 26.52 -5.25 0.27
CA ASN A 289 25.73 -5.05 -0.95
C ASN A 289 24.23 -5.38 -0.81
N THR A 290 23.69 -5.59 0.38
CA THR A 290 22.23 -5.68 0.58
C THR A 290 21.58 -4.30 0.67
N PHE A 291 20.31 -4.21 0.29
CA PHE A 291 19.49 -3.01 0.48
C PHE A 291 18.09 -3.33 1.00
N GLU A 292 17.50 -2.38 1.70
CA GLU A 292 16.11 -2.42 2.19
C GLU A 292 15.44 -1.08 1.86
N VAL A 293 14.24 -1.12 1.29
CA VAL A 293 13.37 0.03 1.08
C VAL A 293 12.08 -0.19 1.84
N SER A 294 11.77 0.75 2.74
CA SER A 294 10.53 0.75 3.52
C SER A 294 9.73 2.03 3.31
N VAL A 295 8.41 1.88 3.38
CA VAL A 295 7.42 2.97 3.39
C VAL A 295 6.62 2.84 4.69
N ASP A 296 6.54 3.93 5.45
CA ASP A 296 5.89 4.00 6.77
C ASP A 296 6.43 2.98 7.81
N GLY A 297 7.64 2.44 7.57
CA GLY A 297 8.26 1.39 8.37
C GLY A 297 7.93 -0.05 7.92
N SER A 298 7.10 -0.22 6.89
CA SER A 298 6.86 -1.52 6.23
C SER A 298 7.84 -1.70 5.07
N VAL A 299 8.57 -2.83 5.02
CA VAL A 299 9.48 -3.14 3.91
C VAL A 299 8.68 -3.43 2.64
N VAL A 300 8.93 -2.68 1.57
CA VAL A 300 8.28 -2.81 0.26
C VAL A 300 9.20 -3.36 -0.82
N ASN A 301 10.51 -3.21 -0.66
CA ASN A 301 11.54 -3.80 -1.53
C ASN A 301 12.77 -4.18 -0.69
N SER A 302 13.44 -5.27 -1.06
CA SER A 302 14.68 -5.72 -0.40
C SER A 302 15.43 -6.68 -1.31
N GLY A 303 16.75 -6.56 -1.40
CA GLY A 303 17.54 -7.38 -2.32
C GLY A 303 19.03 -7.10 -2.28
N SER A 304 19.73 -7.50 -3.34
CA SER A 304 21.16 -7.27 -3.54
C SER A 304 21.43 -6.26 -4.65
N LEU A 305 22.40 -5.36 -4.46
CA LEU A 305 22.88 -4.43 -5.48
C LEU A 305 23.41 -5.15 -6.74
N LEU A 306 23.82 -6.42 -6.61
CA LEU A 306 24.34 -7.23 -7.72
C LEU A 306 23.22 -7.88 -8.56
N GLU A 307 22.16 -8.36 -7.91
CA GLU A 307 21.17 -9.27 -8.53
C GLU A 307 19.81 -8.61 -8.78
N ASP A 308 19.44 -7.58 -8.01
CA ASP A 308 18.11 -6.95 -8.04
C ASP A 308 18.04 -5.65 -8.82
N PHE A 309 18.98 -5.49 -9.75
CA PHE A 309 19.13 -4.32 -10.60
C PHE A 309 19.03 -4.67 -12.10
N SER A 310 18.45 -3.75 -12.85
CA SER A 310 18.28 -3.79 -14.30
C SER A 310 18.75 -2.46 -14.91
N PRO A 311 19.74 -2.45 -15.82
CA PRO A 311 20.64 -3.56 -16.14
C PRO A 311 21.43 -4.05 -14.89
N PRO A 312 21.94 -5.30 -14.88
CA PRO A 312 22.73 -5.82 -13.77
C PRO A 312 24.06 -5.08 -13.63
N VAL A 313 24.66 -5.08 -12.43
CA VAL A 313 26.01 -4.54 -12.20
C VAL A 313 27.04 -5.27 -13.06
N ASN A 314 27.08 -6.60 -12.93
CA ASN A 314 27.98 -7.44 -13.71
C ASN A 314 27.28 -7.84 -15.03
N PRO A 315 27.82 -7.44 -16.20
CA PRO A 315 27.27 -7.89 -17.48
C PRO A 315 27.41 -9.42 -17.62
N PRO A 316 26.59 -10.06 -18.48
CA PRO A 316 26.65 -11.52 -18.63
C PRO A 316 28.00 -11.97 -19.22
N LYS A 317 28.48 -13.13 -18.77
CA LYS A 317 29.75 -13.74 -19.21
C LYS A 317 29.74 -14.16 -20.69
N GLU A 318 28.55 -14.44 -21.22
CA GLU A 318 28.28 -14.76 -22.61
C GLU A 318 27.24 -13.78 -23.18
N ILE A 319 27.36 -13.46 -24.46
CA ILE A 319 26.33 -12.76 -25.25
C ILE A 319 26.00 -13.59 -26.49
N GLU A 320 24.82 -13.36 -27.06
CA GLU A 320 24.45 -13.91 -28.37
C GLU A 320 25.27 -13.19 -29.46
N ASP A 321 25.83 -13.93 -30.42
CA ASP A 321 26.70 -13.39 -31.47
C ASP A 321 25.89 -12.54 -32.47
N PRO A 322 26.10 -11.21 -32.55
CA PRO A 322 25.33 -10.34 -33.45
C PRO A 322 25.64 -10.58 -34.94
N ASN A 323 26.67 -11.38 -35.26
CA ASN A 323 27.04 -11.75 -36.62
C ASN A 323 26.45 -13.11 -37.03
N ASP A 324 25.94 -13.89 -36.08
CA ASP A 324 25.31 -15.18 -36.37
C ASP A 324 23.88 -14.95 -36.86
N LYS A 325 23.44 -15.76 -37.84
CA LYS A 325 22.18 -15.56 -38.54
C LYS A 325 21.44 -16.87 -38.71
N LYS A 326 20.12 -16.82 -38.60
CA LYS A 326 19.24 -17.96 -38.83
C LYS A 326 19.50 -18.54 -40.23
N PRO A 327 19.83 -19.84 -40.36
CA PRO A 327 19.92 -20.51 -41.65
C PRO A 327 18.56 -20.55 -42.37
N GLU A 328 18.56 -20.47 -43.70
CA GLU A 328 17.33 -20.49 -44.52
C GLU A 328 16.61 -21.85 -44.46
N ASP A 329 17.35 -22.93 -44.18
CA ASP A 329 16.90 -24.31 -43.99
C ASP A 329 16.44 -24.64 -42.55
N TRP A 330 16.48 -23.67 -41.63
CA TRP A 330 16.04 -23.88 -40.25
C TRP A 330 14.52 -23.69 -40.10
N ASP A 331 13.77 -24.80 -40.01
CA ASP A 331 12.32 -24.76 -39.82
C ASP A 331 11.92 -24.65 -38.33
N GLU A 332 11.18 -23.58 -38.02
CA GLU A 332 10.66 -23.26 -36.69
C GLU A 332 9.16 -23.55 -36.57
N LYS A 333 8.53 -24.08 -37.62
CA LYS A 333 7.13 -24.49 -37.59
C LYS A 333 7.04 -25.83 -36.87
N GLU A 334 6.66 -25.80 -35.60
CA GLU A 334 6.37 -27.02 -34.80
C GLU A 334 5.35 -27.92 -35.50
N LYS A 335 4.35 -27.32 -36.15
CA LYS A 335 3.32 -28.02 -36.93
C LYS A 335 3.21 -27.46 -38.34
N ILE A 336 3.02 -28.36 -39.30
CA ILE A 336 2.73 -28.06 -40.71
C ILE A 336 1.34 -28.60 -41.07
N PRO A 337 0.67 -28.05 -42.09
CA PRO A 337 -0.54 -28.67 -42.62
C PRO A 337 -0.17 -30.00 -43.28
N ASP A 338 -0.98 -31.02 -43.04
CA ASP A 338 -0.78 -32.38 -43.55
C ASP A 338 -0.72 -32.39 -45.09
N PRO A 339 0.40 -32.81 -45.71
CA PRO A 339 0.55 -32.83 -47.16
C PRO A 339 -0.17 -33.99 -47.84
N ASP A 340 -0.49 -35.06 -47.09
CA ASP A 340 -1.19 -36.25 -47.60
C ASP A 340 -2.71 -36.15 -47.40
N ALA A 341 -3.17 -35.13 -46.67
CA ALA A 341 -4.59 -34.84 -46.52
C ALA A 341 -5.17 -34.17 -47.77
N GLU A 342 -6.07 -34.87 -48.46
CA GLU A 342 -6.89 -34.29 -49.53
C GLU A 342 -8.23 -33.75 -49.01
N LYS A 343 -8.80 -32.80 -49.75
CA LYS A 343 -10.10 -32.22 -49.45
C LYS A 343 -11.23 -33.24 -49.72
N PRO A 344 -12.12 -33.54 -48.75
CA PRO A 344 -13.25 -34.44 -48.97
C PRO A 344 -14.21 -33.97 -50.07
N GLU A 345 -14.69 -34.90 -50.90
CA GLU A 345 -15.68 -34.64 -51.96
C GLU A 345 -17.01 -34.06 -51.42
N ASP A 346 -17.35 -34.37 -50.16
CA ASP A 346 -18.58 -33.90 -49.50
C ASP A 346 -18.46 -32.46 -48.93
N TRP A 347 -17.35 -31.77 -49.20
CA TRP A 347 -17.06 -30.42 -48.69
C TRP A 347 -17.16 -29.36 -49.79
N ASP A 348 -18.37 -28.88 -50.07
CA ASP A 348 -18.52 -27.70 -50.92
C ASP A 348 -18.13 -26.42 -50.16
N GLU A 349 -17.40 -25.52 -50.82
CA GLU A 349 -16.99 -24.21 -50.32
C GLU A 349 -17.82 -23.06 -50.93
N ASN A 350 -18.66 -23.37 -51.92
CA ASN A 350 -19.51 -22.41 -52.63
C ASN A 350 -20.93 -22.33 -52.02
N GLU A 351 -21.31 -23.31 -51.20
CA GLU A 351 -22.51 -23.24 -50.35
C GLU A 351 -22.42 -21.98 -49.45
N PRO A 352 -23.45 -21.12 -49.39
CA PRO A 352 -23.42 -19.91 -48.57
C PRO A 352 -23.66 -20.25 -47.09
N GLU A 353 -23.11 -19.46 -46.16
CA GLU A 353 -23.33 -19.64 -44.70
C GLU A 353 -24.82 -19.57 -44.33
N LYS A 354 -25.58 -18.76 -45.07
CA LYS A 354 -27.02 -18.59 -44.88
C LYS A 354 -27.77 -18.81 -46.17
N ILE A 355 -28.92 -19.46 -46.07
CA ILE A 355 -29.91 -19.64 -47.14
C ILE A 355 -31.21 -18.94 -46.74
N VAL A 356 -32.04 -18.63 -47.74
CA VAL A 356 -33.36 -18.08 -47.51
C VAL A 356 -34.25 -19.12 -46.83
N ASP A 357 -34.94 -18.74 -45.76
CA ASP A 357 -35.92 -19.60 -45.12
C ASP A 357 -37.18 -19.73 -45.99
N SER A 358 -37.37 -20.92 -46.56
CA SER A 358 -38.55 -21.25 -47.37
C SER A 358 -39.79 -21.63 -46.57
N GLU A 359 -39.66 -21.90 -45.27
CA GLU A 359 -40.79 -22.22 -44.38
C GLU A 359 -41.36 -20.95 -43.71
N ALA A 360 -40.53 -19.90 -43.58
CA ALA A 360 -40.96 -18.60 -43.10
C ALA A 360 -41.96 -17.92 -44.06
N THR A 361 -43.18 -17.70 -43.56
CA THR A 361 -44.25 -16.91 -44.20
C THR A 361 -44.30 -15.48 -43.68
N LYS A 362 -44.72 -14.53 -44.52
CA LYS A 362 -44.97 -13.14 -44.13
C LYS A 362 -46.03 -13.06 -43.01
N PRO A 363 -45.79 -12.34 -41.90
CA PRO A 363 -46.81 -12.14 -40.86
C PRO A 363 -48.02 -11.35 -41.35
N ASP A 364 -49.21 -11.75 -40.91
CA ASP A 364 -50.45 -11.00 -41.13
C ASP A 364 -50.35 -9.60 -40.48
N GLY A 365 -50.67 -8.55 -41.23
CA GLY A 365 -50.60 -7.15 -40.76
C GLY A 365 -49.27 -6.41 -41.04
N TRP A 366 -48.29 -7.04 -41.68
CA TRP A 366 -47.04 -6.38 -42.09
C TRP A 366 -47.26 -5.29 -43.16
N LEU A 367 -46.78 -4.07 -42.90
CA LEU A 367 -47.04 -2.86 -43.68
C LEU A 367 -45.97 -2.63 -44.77
N GLU A 368 -46.19 -3.11 -46.00
CA GLU A 368 -45.18 -3.01 -47.07
C GLU A 368 -44.96 -1.61 -47.64
N ASP A 369 -46.00 -0.77 -47.68
CA ASP A 369 -45.96 0.58 -48.27
C ASP A 369 -45.35 1.65 -47.33
N GLU A 370 -45.21 1.34 -46.04
CA GLU A 370 -44.63 2.24 -45.03
C GLU A 370 -43.13 1.91 -44.84
N ASN A 371 -42.24 2.88 -45.02
CA ASN A 371 -40.82 2.66 -44.75
C ASN A 371 -40.57 2.41 -43.26
N LYS A 372 -39.68 1.44 -42.94
CA LYS A 372 -39.22 1.16 -41.56
C LYS A 372 -38.61 2.39 -40.88
N LEU A 373 -37.91 3.19 -41.68
CA LEU A 373 -37.21 4.41 -41.28
C LEU A 373 -37.81 5.60 -42.02
N VAL A 374 -38.05 6.69 -41.29
CA VAL A 374 -38.52 7.98 -41.83
C VAL A 374 -37.62 9.11 -41.33
N PRO A 375 -37.48 10.21 -42.09
CA PRO A 375 -36.82 11.41 -41.59
C PRO A 375 -37.50 11.93 -40.32
N ASP A 376 -36.70 12.27 -39.32
CA ASP A 376 -37.17 12.87 -38.07
C ASP A 376 -37.86 14.22 -38.34
N PRO A 377 -39.16 14.39 -38.00
CA PRO A 377 -39.89 15.62 -38.25
C PRO A 377 -39.50 16.77 -37.31
N ASP A 378 -38.90 16.47 -36.15
CA ASP A 378 -38.52 17.45 -35.14
C ASP A 378 -37.03 17.85 -35.23
N ALA A 379 -36.28 17.23 -36.14
CA ALA A 379 -34.88 17.57 -36.39
C ALA A 379 -34.74 18.87 -37.18
N GLU A 380 -34.13 19.90 -36.57
CA GLU A 380 -33.71 21.11 -37.27
C GLU A 380 -32.31 20.98 -37.89
N LYS A 381 -32.14 21.50 -39.11
CA LYS A 381 -30.83 21.74 -39.72
C LYS A 381 -29.98 22.63 -38.78
N PRO A 382 -28.80 22.18 -38.33
CA PRO A 382 -27.95 22.99 -37.46
C PRO A 382 -27.59 24.33 -38.14
N LYS A 383 -27.65 25.43 -37.38
CA LYS A 383 -27.21 26.76 -37.84
C LYS A 383 -25.76 26.72 -38.36
N ASP A 384 -24.93 25.88 -37.73
CA ASP A 384 -23.60 25.51 -38.21
C ASP A 384 -23.63 24.39 -39.28
N TRP A 385 -24.46 24.50 -40.33
CA TRP A 385 -24.46 23.61 -41.52
C TRP A 385 -24.57 24.39 -42.84
N ASP A 386 -23.64 24.15 -43.76
CA ASP A 386 -23.21 25.10 -44.80
C ASP A 386 -22.92 24.37 -46.11
N GLU A 387 -23.80 24.51 -47.09
CA GLU A 387 -24.04 23.45 -48.10
C GLU A 387 -22.97 23.34 -49.20
N GLU A 388 -22.06 24.31 -49.29
CA GLU A 388 -20.95 24.28 -50.24
C GLU A 388 -20.00 23.11 -49.94
N MET A 389 -19.81 22.77 -48.67
CA MET A 389 -18.83 21.75 -48.29
C MET A 389 -19.52 20.36 -48.10
N ASP A 390 -19.91 19.69 -46.98
CA ASP A 390 -20.81 18.48 -47.03
C ASP A 390 -22.27 18.82 -47.28
N GLY A 391 -22.47 19.46 -48.43
CA GLY A 391 -23.65 19.29 -49.24
C GLY A 391 -24.98 19.55 -48.56
N GLU A 392 -25.98 18.88 -49.12
CA GLU A 392 -27.35 18.90 -48.64
C GLU A 392 -27.44 18.32 -47.22
N TRP A 393 -28.27 18.93 -46.39
CA TRP A 393 -28.58 18.41 -45.06
C TRP A 393 -29.72 17.38 -45.17
N GLU A 394 -29.45 16.15 -44.74
CA GLU A 394 -30.48 15.13 -44.54
C GLU A 394 -30.78 15.02 -43.04
N ALA A 395 -32.07 14.95 -42.68
CA ALA A 395 -32.49 14.73 -41.32
C ALA A 395 -32.13 13.30 -40.86
N PRO A 396 -31.81 13.08 -39.57
CA PRO A 396 -31.60 11.73 -39.05
C PRO A 396 -32.84 10.87 -39.29
N LEU A 397 -32.62 9.60 -39.62
CA LEU A 397 -33.70 8.64 -39.81
C LEU A 397 -34.08 8.00 -38.47
N ILE A 398 -35.36 8.09 -38.11
CA ILE A 398 -35.97 7.45 -36.95
C ILE A 398 -36.85 6.27 -37.37
N GLU A 399 -37.12 5.35 -36.44
CA GLU A 399 -38.10 4.29 -36.65
C GLU A 399 -39.50 4.91 -36.83
N ASN A 400 -40.20 4.52 -37.89
CA ASN A 400 -41.52 5.07 -38.23
C ASN A 400 -42.54 4.67 -37.15
N PRO A 401 -43.20 5.62 -36.44
CA PRO A 401 -44.07 5.29 -35.31
C PRO A 401 -45.22 4.33 -35.65
N LYS A 402 -45.71 4.33 -36.89
CA LYS A 402 -46.74 3.37 -37.37
C LYS A 402 -46.27 1.92 -37.36
N CYS A 403 -44.96 1.71 -37.39
CA CYS A 403 -44.32 0.40 -37.44
C CYS A 403 -44.12 -0.22 -36.05
N SER A 404 -44.18 0.59 -34.99
CA SER A 404 -44.15 0.13 -33.60
C SER A 404 -45.42 -0.62 -33.21
N ASP A 405 -46.56 -0.23 -33.79
CA ASP A 405 -47.87 -0.87 -33.59
C ASP A 405 -48.11 -2.08 -34.53
N ALA A 406 -47.17 -2.40 -35.41
CA ALA A 406 -47.30 -3.41 -36.46
C ALA A 406 -46.26 -4.55 -36.32
N PRO A 407 -46.51 -5.75 -36.87
CA PRO A 407 -45.51 -6.84 -36.89
C PRO A 407 -44.25 -6.55 -37.70
N GLY A 408 -44.25 -5.48 -38.49
CA GLY A 408 -43.13 -5.00 -39.28
C GLY A 408 -43.56 -4.12 -40.45
N CYS A 409 -42.57 -3.46 -41.06
CA CYS A 409 -42.75 -2.46 -42.11
C CYS A 409 -41.79 -2.63 -43.29
N GLY A 410 -42.06 -1.90 -44.36
CA GLY A 410 -41.31 -1.89 -45.61
C GLY A 410 -41.45 -3.22 -46.36
N LYS A 411 -40.78 -3.33 -47.50
CA LYS A 411 -40.74 -4.58 -48.27
C LYS A 411 -40.32 -5.76 -47.36
N TRP A 412 -41.19 -6.77 -47.25
CA TRP A 412 -40.86 -7.99 -46.52
C TRP A 412 -39.86 -8.83 -47.31
N GLU A 413 -38.87 -9.38 -46.62
CA GLU A 413 -37.87 -10.29 -47.18
C GLU A 413 -37.76 -11.50 -46.25
N GLN A 414 -37.67 -12.71 -46.82
CA GLN A 414 -37.59 -13.95 -46.06
C GLN A 414 -36.31 -13.97 -45.20
N PRO A 415 -36.39 -14.41 -43.92
CA PRO A 415 -35.25 -14.43 -43.03
C PRO A 415 -34.17 -15.40 -43.53
N MET A 416 -32.91 -15.06 -43.24
CA MET A 416 -31.74 -15.83 -43.68
C MET A 416 -31.30 -16.81 -42.58
N ILE A 417 -31.73 -18.07 -42.68
CA ILE A 417 -31.35 -19.16 -41.76
C ILE A 417 -29.97 -19.72 -42.09
N LYS A 418 -29.30 -20.33 -41.10
CA LYS A 418 -27.99 -20.98 -41.30
C LYS A 418 -28.16 -22.20 -42.20
N ASN A 419 -27.31 -22.30 -43.22
CA ASN A 419 -27.30 -23.43 -44.16
C ASN A 419 -26.71 -24.69 -43.49
N PRO A 420 -27.48 -25.79 -43.33
CA PRO A 420 -26.98 -27.01 -42.68
C PRO A 420 -25.82 -27.69 -43.42
N LYS A 421 -25.60 -27.36 -44.70
CA LYS A 421 -24.49 -27.89 -45.51
C LYS A 421 -23.22 -27.04 -45.45
N TYR A 422 -23.29 -25.82 -44.91
CA TYR A 422 -22.14 -24.92 -44.92
C TYR A 422 -21.05 -25.42 -43.96
N LYS A 423 -19.90 -25.82 -44.52
CA LYS A 423 -18.72 -26.23 -43.76
C LYS A 423 -17.62 -25.15 -43.73
N GLY A 424 -17.76 -24.06 -44.48
CA GLY A 424 -16.73 -23.04 -44.65
C GLY A 424 -15.59 -23.48 -45.58
N LYS A 425 -14.47 -22.76 -45.59
CA LYS A 425 -13.29 -23.15 -46.39
C LYS A 425 -12.57 -24.33 -45.75
N TRP A 426 -12.29 -25.37 -46.53
CA TRP A 426 -11.57 -26.54 -46.03
C TRP A 426 -10.12 -26.18 -45.65
N ARG A 427 -9.59 -26.87 -44.64
CA ARG A 427 -8.19 -26.79 -44.24
C ARG A 427 -7.72 -28.21 -43.87
N PRO A 428 -6.53 -28.65 -44.33
CA PRO A 428 -5.95 -29.90 -43.87
C PRO A 428 -5.68 -29.86 -42.35
N PRO A 429 -5.66 -31.02 -41.67
CA PRO A 429 -5.23 -31.10 -40.27
C PRO A 429 -3.77 -30.65 -40.13
N MET A 430 -3.40 -30.21 -38.92
CA MET A 430 -2.02 -29.81 -38.62
C MET A 430 -1.29 -30.98 -37.96
N ILE A 431 -0.25 -31.49 -38.63
CA ILE A 431 0.65 -32.55 -38.12
C ILE A 431 1.94 -31.96 -37.57
N ASP A 432 2.60 -32.69 -36.68
CA ASP A 432 3.92 -32.32 -36.15
C ASP A 432 4.96 -32.40 -37.27
N ASN A 433 5.76 -31.35 -37.42
CA ASN A 433 6.70 -31.21 -38.53
C ASN A 433 7.96 -32.06 -38.32
N PRO A 434 8.27 -33.05 -39.19
CA PRO A 434 9.47 -33.87 -39.04
C PRO A 434 10.79 -33.10 -39.14
N ASN A 435 10.77 -31.89 -39.72
CA ASN A 435 11.94 -31.04 -39.91
C ASN A 435 12.07 -29.92 -38.85
N TYR A 436 11.22 -29.90 -37.82
CA TYR A 436 11.25 -28.88 -36.77
C TYR A 436 12.56 -28.96 -35.96
N GLN A 437 13.38 -27.92 -36.07
CA GLN A 437 14.69 -27.84 -35.40
C GLN A 437 14.63 -27.08 -34.05
N GLY A 438 13.45 -26.67 -33.62
CA GLY A 438 13.26 -25.74 -32.50
C GLY A 438 13.21 -24.28 -32.97
N ILE A 439 12.92 -23.35 -32.06
CA ILE A 439 13.08 -21.91 -32.31
C ILE A 439 14.58 -21.61 -32.37
N TRP A 440 15.05 -20.99 -33.47
CA TRP A 440 16.46 -20.68 -33.65
C TRP A 440 16.93 -19.62 -32.64
N LYS A 441 18.19 -19.71 -32.22
CA LYS A 441 18.87 -18.70 -31.40
C LYS A 441 20.31 -18.54 -31.88
N PRO A 442 20.88 -17.33 -31.85
CA PRO A 442 22.30 -17.13 -32.17
C PRO A 442 23.20 -17.94 -31.23
N ARG A 443 24.35 -18.41 -31.74
CA ARG A 443 25.38 -19.00 -30.89
C ARG A 443 25.83 -18.01 -29.81
N ARG A 444 26.19 -18.53 -28.65
CA ARG A 444 26.77 -17.74 -27.57
C ARG A 444 28.28 -17.60 -27.74
N ILE A 445 28.77 -16.38 -27.52
CA ILE A 445 30.20 -16.03 -27.53
C ILE A 445 30.58 -15.36 -26.20
N PRO A 446 31.84 -15.51 -25.73
CA PRO A 446 32.33 -14.80 -24.55
C PRO A 446 32.20 -13.29 -24.74
N ASN A 447 31.63 -12.59 -23.75
CA ASN A 447 31.40 -11.15 -23.83
C ASN A 447 32.72 -10.36 -23.66
N PRO A 448 33.19 -9.59 -24.66
CA PRO A 448 34.43 -8.81 -24.55
C PRO A 448 34.38 -7.76 -23.42
N ASN A 449 33.19 -7.23 -23.18
CA ASN A 449 32.92 -6.20 -22.17
C ASN A 449 32.67 -6.80 -20.78
N PHE A 450 32.78 -8.12 -20.60
CA PHE A 450 32.58 -8.76 -19.30
C PHE A 450 33.53 -8.20 -18.24
N PHE A 451 32.99 -7.80 -17.09
CA PHE A 451 33.75 -7.50 -15.87
C PHE A 451 33.01 -8.09 -14.66
N GLU A 452 33.76 -8.25 -13.57
CA GLU A 452 33.26 -8.80 -12.31
C GLU A 452 33.62 -7.84 -11.18
N ASP A 453 32.65 -7.07 -10.73
CA ASP A 453 32.68 -6.28 -9.49
C ASP A 453 31.90 -7.04 -8.41
N LEU A 454 32.48 -7.10 -7.20
CA LEU A 454 31.91 -7.79 -6.05
C LEU A 454 31.50 -6.80 -4.93
N ASP A 455 31.87 -5.52 -5.05
CA ASP A 455 31.65 -4.50 -4.05
C ASP A 455 30.93 -3.24 -4.61
N PRO A 456 29.82 -3.34 -5.37
CA PRO A 456 29.11 -2.18 -5.93
C PRO A 456 28.61 -1.17 -4.87
N TYR A 457 28.55 -1.55 -3.59
CA TYR A 457 28.39 -0.63 -2.46
C TYR A 457 29.46 0.50 -2.46
N LYS A 458 30.66 0.31 -3.02
CA LYS A 458 31.77 1.29 -3.05
C LYS A 458 31.56 2.41 -4.08
N MET A 459 30.39 3.05 -4.03
CA MET A 459 29.94 4.10 -4.94
C MET A 459 30.72 5.42 -4.74
N THR A 460 30.50 6.39 -5.64
CA THR A 460 31.03 7.75 -5.48
C THR A 460 30.53 8.37 -4.16
N PRO A 461 31.36 9.07 -3.37
CA PRO A 461 30.90 9.74 -2.15
C PRO A 461 29.81 10.78 -2.43
N ILE A 462 28.93 11.04 -1.46
CA ILE A 462 27.81 11.99 -1.56
C ILE A 462 28.17 13.30 -0.84
N ASN A 463 27.83 14.44 -1.45
CA ASN A 463 28.19 15.78 -0.95
C ASN A 463 26.98 16.73 -0.79
N ALA A 464 25.88 16.51 -1.51
CA ALA A 464 24.66 17.29 -1.37
C ALA A 464 23.40 16.42 -1.54
N VAL A 465 22.27 16.93 -1.08
CA VAL A 465 20.93 16.38 -1.30
C VAL A 465 20.16 17.35 -2.19
N GLY A 466 19.40 16.85 -3.17
CA GLY A 466 18.65 17.67 -4.11
C GLY A 466 17.32 17.07 -4.52
N LEU A 467 16.35 17.94 -4.75
CA LEU A 467 15.08 17.64 -5.42
C LEU A 467 15.16 18.25 -6.82
N GLU A 468 15.13 17.43 -7.87
CA GLU A 468 15.02 17.87 -9.27
C GLU A 468 13.85 17.13 -9.87
N LEU A 469 12.72 17.84 -10.01
CA LEU A 469 11.40 17.25 -10.17
C LEU A 469 10.61 17.94 -11.29
N TRP A 470 9.96 17.13 -12.12
CA TRP A 470 8.81 17.56 -12.90
C TRP A 470 7.52 17.17 -12.16
N SER A 471 6.52 18.06 -12.15
CA SER A 471 5.18 17.71 -11.66
C SER A 471 4.09 18.54 -12.36
N MET A 472 3.00 17.86 -12.72
CA MET A 472 1.74 18.48 -13.17
C MET A 472 0.91 18.99 -11.98
N THR A 473 1.03 18.35 -10.82
CA THR A 473 0.31 18.70 -9.60
C THR A 473 1.20 19.53 -8.66
N ASP A 474 0.65 20.56 -8.03
CA ASP A 474 1.31 21.35 -6.99
C ASP A 474 0.98 20.82 -5.59
N GLU A 475 1.37 21.56 -4.55
CA GLU A 475 1.00 21.29 -3.15
C GLU A 475 1.55 19.97 -2.61
N ILE A 476 2.63 19.47 -3.23
CA ILE A 476 3.47 18.39 -2.70
C ILE A 476 4.35 18.95 -1.58
N VAL A 477 4.27 18.38 -0.39
CA VAL A 477 5.08 18.75 0.78
C VAL A 477 6.21 17.74 0.96
N PHE A 478 7.40 18.23 1.26
CA PHE A 478 8.57 17.46 1.67
C PHE A 478 9.02 17.89 3.07
N ASP A 479 9.36 16.93 3.94
CA ASP A 479 9.86 17.24 5.29
C ASP A 479 10.77 16.12 5.87
N ASN A 480 11.42 16.41 7.00
CA ASN A 480 12.15 15.46 7.86
C ASN A 480 13.24 14.66 7.16
N PHE A 481 13.92 15.31 6.21
CA PHE A 481 15.10 14.80 5.51
C PHE A 481 16.21 14.40 6.49
N LEU A 482 16.61 13.14 6.46
CA LEU A 482 17.71 12.59 7.23
C LEU A 482 18.65 11.76 6.34
N VAL A 483 19.95 11.99 6.47
CA VAL A 483 21.03 11.15 5.94
C VAL A 483 22.00 10.85 7.08
N THR A 484 22.16 9.57 7.45
CA THR A 484 22.96 9.15 8.61
C THR A 484 23.60 7.77 8.39
N ASP A 485 24.59 7.43 9.22
CA ASP A 485 25.32 6.16 9.23
C ASP A 485 24.92 5.20 10.38
N ASP A 486 23.89 5.57 11.14
CA ASP A 486 23.47 4.90 12.39
C ASP A 486 21.94 4.68 12.40
N LYS A 487 21.55 3.41 12.52
CA LYS A 487 20.14 2.96 12.56
C LYS A 487 19.38 3.56 13.75
N GLY A 488 19.98 3.57 14.93
CA GLY A 488 19.36 4.09 16.16
C GLY A 488 19.21 5.61 16.17
N VAL A 489 19.86 6.33 15.24
CA VAL A 489 19.59 7.74 14.97
C VAL A 489 18.38 7.89 14.04
N ALA A 490 18.27 7.07 13.00
CA ALA A 490 17.13 7.08 12.07
C ALA A 490 15.81 6.65 12.73
N GLU A 491 15.86 5.67 13.65
CA GLU A 491 14.72 5.23 14.47
C GLU A 491 14.24 6.36 15.39
N LYS A 492 15.13 6.96 16.19
CA LYS A 492 14.78 8.09 17.08
C LYS A 492 14.27 9.33 16.35
N TRP A 493 14.76 9.59 15.13
CA TRP A 493 14.21 10.64 14.28
C TRP A 493 12.76 10.29 13.85
N THR A 494 12.52 9.04 13.44
CA THR A 494 11.16 8.54 13.09
C THR A 494 10.19 8.63 14.29
N GLU A 495 10.66 8.35 15.51
CA GLU A 495 9.89 8.51 16.75
C GLU A 495 9.53 9.98 17.04
N GLN A 496 10.46 10.91 16.77
CA GLN A 496 10.26 12.34 17.02
C GLN A 496 9.50 13.08 15.91
N THR A 497 9.46 12.56 14.68
CA THR A 497 8.76 13.20 13.55
C THR A 497 7.57 12.36 13.11
N PHE A 498 7.81 11.32 12.30
CA PHE A 498 6.78 10.63 11.54
C PHE A 498 5.76 9.90 12.42
N GLN A 499 6.17 9.29 13.53
CA GLN A 499 5.23 8.56 14.40
C GLN A 499 4.18 9.52 14.99
N ILE A 500 4.59 10.72 15.40
CA ILE A 500 3.68 11.74 15.93
C ILE A 500 2.72 12.21 14.83
N LYS A 501 3.24 12.53 13.64
CA LYS A 501 2.43 12.97 12.49
C LYS A 501 1.43 11.89 12.04
N SER A 502 1.90 10.66 11.85
CA SER A 502 1.07 9.53 11.40
C SER A 502 0.00 9.16 12.43
N ALA A 503 0.32 9.20 13.73
CA ALA A 503 -0.67 9.01 14.80
C ALA A 503 -1.72 10.13 14.81
N ALA A 504 -1.29 11.39 14.65
CA ALA A 504 -2.19 12.54 14.57
C ALA A 504 -3.09 12.45 13.32
N GLU A 505 -2.56 12.13 12.13
CA GLU A 505 -3.35 11.97 10.90
C GLU A 505 -4.38 10.83 11.02
N LYS A 506 -4.00 9.70 11.62
CA LYS A 506 -4.88 8.55 11.90
C LYS A 506 -5.93 8.83 12.99
N ALA A 507 -5.79 9.92 13.75
CA ALA A 507 -6.78 10.40 14.71
C ALA A 507 -7.66 11.51 14.12
N SER A 508 -7.10 12.41 13.31
CA SER A 508 -7.81 13.53 12.68
C SER A 508 -8.64 13.11 11.46
N SER A 509 -8.45 11.91 10.92
CA SER A 509 -9.40 11.28 9.98
C SER A 509 -10.66 10.82 10.74
N GLY A 510 -11.40 11.77 11.30
CA GLY A 510 -12.65 11.55 12.01
C GLY A 510 -13.69 10.92 11.09
N GLY A 511 -14.33 9.85 11.56
CA GLY A 511 -15.19 9.00 10.73
C GLY A 511 -14.73 7.55 10.58
N ARG A 512 -13.79 7.06 11.41
CA ARG A 512 -13.51 5.61 11.53
C ARG A 512 -14.79 4.85 11.87
N SER A 513 -15.31 4.10 10.91
CA SER A 513 -16.26 3.03 11.21
C SER A 513 -15.58 1.99 12.08
N VAL A 514 -16.36 1.27 12.89
CA VAL A 514 -15.87 0.10 13.63
C VAL A 514 -15.27 -0.94 12.66
N MET A 515 -15.76 -0.98 11.41
CA MET A 515 -15.22 -1.82 10.34
C MET A 515 -13.81 -1.42 9.91
N ASP A 516 -13.48 -0.12 9.86
CA ASP A 516 -12.14 0.35 9.47
C ASP A 516 -11.10 0.01 10.53
N ALA A 517 -11.45 0.23 11.80
CA ALA A 517 -10.60 -0.16 12.93
C ALA A 517 -10.36 -1.68 12.98
N ILE A 518 -11.35 -2.49 12.59
CA ILE A 518 -11.22 -3.94 12.44
C ILE A 518 -10.34 -4.29 11.22
N SER A 519 -10.48 -3.58 10.11
CA SER A 519 -9.72 -3.79 8.87
C SER A 519 -8.23 -3.47 9.05
N ASP A 520 -7.88 -2.33 9.67
CA ASP A 520 -6.50 -1.97 10.01
C ASP A 520 -5.88 -3.02 10.95
N ALA A 521 -6.57 -3.38 12.03
CA ALA A 521 -6.07 -4.35 13.00
C ALA A 521 -5.86 -5.75 12.40
N THR A 522 -6.75 -6.18 11.50
CA THR A 522 -6.61 -7.48 10.80
C THR A 522 -5.55 -7.46 9.71
N ARG A 523 -5.23 -6.31 9.11
CA ARG A 523 -4.05 -6.15 8.22
C ARG A 523 -2.74 -6.30 8.98
N GLU A 524 -2.59 -5.63 10.14
CA GLU A 524 -1.42 -5.81 11.01
C GLU A 524 -1.32 -7.23 11.58
N ARG A 525 -2.46 -7.91 11.80
CA ARG A 525 -2.53 -9.21 12.48
C ARG A 525 -3.54 -10.14 11.79
N PRO A 526 -3.15 -10.82 10.69
CA PRO A 526 -4.07 -11.64 9.88
C PRO A 526 -4.86 -12.72 10.64
N TRP A 527 -4.33 -13.24 11.76
CA TRP A 527 -5.02 -14.20 12.61
C TRP A 527 -6.29 -13.65 13.29
N LEU A 528 -6.45 -12.33 13.39
CA LEU A 528 -7.67 -11.71 13.93
C LEU A 528 -8.90 -12.00 13.05
N TRP A 529 -8.76 -12.25 11.74
CA TRP A 529 -9.87 -12.68 10.90
C TRP A 529 -10.51 -13.99 11.40
N ALA A 530 -9.69 -14.95 11.83
CA ALA A 530 -10.19 -16.21 12.40
C ALA A 530 -10.89 -15.98 13.75
N LEU A 531 -10.39 -15.06 14.58
CA LEU A 531 -11.04 -14.66 15.83
C LEU A 531 -12.42 -14.03 15.57
N ILE A 532 -12.51 -13.09 14.63
CA ILE A 532 -13.76 -12.40 14.26
C ILE A 532 -14.78 -13.37 13.68
N LEU A 533 -14.34 -14.31 12.83
CA LEU A 533 -15.22 -15.35 12.28
C LEU A 533 -15.83 -16.21 13.39
N VAL A 534 -15.03 -16.64 14.37
CA VAL A 534 -15.51 -17.49 15.48
C VAL A 534 -16.32 -16.72 16.54
N VAL A 535 -15.99 -15.45 16.82
CA VAL A 535 -16.59 -14.67 17.92
C VAL A 535 -17.76 -13.79 17.47
N VAL A 536 -17.82 -13.38 16.20
CA VAL A 536 -18.85 -12.48 15.66
C VAL A 536 -19.71 -13.17 14.61
N VAL A 537 -19.10 -13.72 13.54
CA VAL A 537 -19.86 -14.28 12.41
C VAL A 537 -20.61 -15.55 12.82
N LEU A 538 -19.93 -16.50 13.49
CA LEU A 538 -20.53 -17.78 13.87
C LEU A 538 -21.72 -17.63 14.84
N PRO A 539 -21.69 -16.78 15.89
CA PRO A 539 -22.87 -16.49 16.70
C PRO A 539 -24.02 -15.83 15.92
N ILE A 540 -23.73 -14.90 14.99
CA ILE A 540 -24.75 -14.28 14.14
C ILE A 540 -25.42 -15.32 13.24
N VAL A 541 -24.65 -16.21 12.60
CA VAL A 541 -25.18 -17.32 11.79
C VAL A 541 -26.06 -18.26 12.63
N LEU A 542 -25.65 -18.60 13.86
CA LEU A 542 -26.46 -19.43 14.76
C LEU A 542 -27.74 -18.72 15.22
N ILE A 543 -27.72 -17.40 15.43
CA ILE A 543 -28.91 -16.60 15.78
C ILE A 543 -29.86 -16.50 14.58
N ILE A 544 -29.35 -16.25 13.37
CA ILE A 544 -30.18 -16.22 12.15
C ILE A 544 -30.80 -17.60 11.90
N ALA A 545 -30.03 -18.69 12.02
CA ALA A 545 -30.57 -20.04 11.93
C ALA A 545 -31.69 -20.28 12.97
N TYR A 546 -31.47 -19.91 14.24
CA TYR A 546 -32.48 -20.04 15.29
C TYR A 546 -33.74 -19.20 15.04
N CYS A 547 -33.62 -18.01 14.44
CA CYS A 547 -34.75 -17.14 14.09
C CYS A 547 -35.49 -17.59 12.83
N CYS A 548 -34.83 -18.26 11.89
CA CYS A 548 -35.43 -18.77 10.65
C CYS A 548 -35.96 -20.20 10.76
N MET A 549 -35.52 -20.98 11.75
CA MET A 549 -36.03 -22.34 12.03
C MET A 549 -37.41 -22.30 12.69
N SER A 550 -38.26 -23.29 12.41
CA SER A 550 -39.52 -23.45 13.13
C SER A 550 -39.28 -23.83 14.59
N LYS A 551 -40.23 -23.49 15.47
CA LYS A 551 -40.16 -23.83 16.91
C LYS A 551 -40.01 -25.33 17.18
N SER A 552 -40.49 -26.16 16.26
CA SER A 552 -40.30 -27.62 16.24
C SER A 552 -38.84 -28.03 15.99
N GLU A 553 -38.17 -27.42 15.01
CA GLU A 553 -36.81 -27.79 14.60
C GLU A 553 -35.77 -27.30 15.61
N ALA A 554 -35.95 -26.09 16.18
CA ALA A 554 -35.08 -25.57 17.22
C ALA A 554 -35.10 -26.46 18.49
N PHE A 555 -36.27 -27.00 18.86
CA PHE A 555 -36.40 -27.95 19.97
C PHE A 555 -35.75 -29.30 19.67
N ALA A 556 -35.86 -29.79 18.43
CA ALA A 556 -35.18 -31.01 17.99
C ALA A 556 -33.65 -30.87 18.06
N TYR A 557 -33.09 -29.74 17.57
CA TYR A 557 -31.66 -29.46 17.64
C TYR A 557 -31.14 -29.34 19.09
N PHE A 558 -31.88 -28.66 19.97
CA PHE A 558 -31.51 -28.59 21.39
C PHE A 558 -31.52 -29.98 22.06
N THR A 559 -32.49 -30.83 21.70
CA THR A 559 -32.58 -32.21 22.20
C THR A 559 -31.41 -33.06 21.69
N ALA A 560 -31.01 -32.91 20.41
CA ALA A 560 -29.87 -33.61 19.83
C ALA A 560 -28.53 -33.17 20.47
N LEU A 561 -28.32 -31.88 20.68
CA LEU A 561 -27.12 -31.34 21.35
C LEU A 561 -27.03 -31.82 22.82
N LYS A 562 -28.15 -31.88 23.53
CA LYS A 562 -28.22 -32.43 24.89
C LYS A 562 -27.86 -33.92 24.90
N GLY A 563 -28.42 -34.72 23.99
CA GLY A 563 -28.11 -36.14 23.87
C GLY A 563 -26.62 -36.40 23.56
N ALA A 564 -26.04 -35.67 22.61
CA ALA A 564 -24.62 -35.78 22.26
C ALA A 564 -23.69 -35.47 23.46
N ALA A 565 -24.05 -34.49 24.30
CA ALA A 565 -23.28 -34.13 25.48
C ALA A 565 -23.53 -35.08 26.69
N GLU A 566 -24.68 -35.77 26.74
CA GLU A 566 -24.92 -36.86 27.69
C GLU A 566 -24.13 -38.14 27.33
N GLU A 567 -23.95 -38.44 26.04
CA GLU A 567 -23.03 -39.51 25.59
C GLU A 567 -21.54 -39.17 25.77
N ARG A 568 -21.17 -37.88 25.66
CA ARG A 568 -19.77 -37.43 25.72
C ARG A 568 -19.62 -36.24 26.67
N PRO A 569 -19.35 -36.45 27.98
CA PRO A 569 -19.36 -35.38 28.98
C PRO A 569 -18.32 -34.27 28.74
N LEU A 570 -17.27 -34.51 27.95
CA LEU A 570 -16.34 -33.46 27.51
C LEU A 570 -16.99 -32.40 26.61
N LEU A 571 -18.09 -32.72 25.90
CA LEU A 571 -18.81 -31.73 25.09
C LEU A 571 -19.50 -30.67 25.96
N TRP A 572 -19.92 -30.98 27.19
CA TRP A 572 -20.37 -29.94 28.13
C TRP A 572 -19.25 -28.94 28.43
N ALA A 573 -18.00 -29.39 28.61
CA ALA A 573 -16.87 -28.48 28.79
C ALA A 573 -16.60 -27.64 27.52
N VAL A 574 -16.70 -28.24 26.32
CA VAL A 574 -16.56 -27.50 25.05
C VAL A 574 -17.66 -26.46 24.89
N TYR A 575 -18.94 -26.80 25.14
CA TYR A 575 -20.05 -25.85 25.04
C TYR A 575 -19.95 -24.73 26.08
N VAL A 576 -19.54 -25.04 27.32
CA VAL A 576 -19.28 -24.04 28.36
C VAL A 576 -18.13 -23.11 27.97
N VAL A 577 -17.03 -23.62 27.39
CA VAL A 577 -15.94 -22.78 26.88
C VAL A 577 -16.40 -21.93 25.70
N VAL A 578 -17.03 -22.52 24.68
CA VAL A 578 -17.46 -21.79 23.46
C VAL A 578 -18.52 -20.73 23.76
N LEU A 579 -19.37 -20.91 24.77
CA LEU A 579 -20.39 -19.92 25.15
C LEU A 579 -19.92 -18.91 26.20
N LEU A 580 -19.12 -19.31 27.19
CA LEU A 580 -18.65 -18.39 28.24
C LEU A 580 -17.37 -17.62 27.85
N LEU A 581 -16.49 -18.17 27.01
CA LEU A 581 -15.23 -17.49 26.66
C LEU A 581 -15.45 -16.21 25.83
N PRO A 582 -16.40 -16.14 24.87
CA PRO A 582 -16.79 -14.88 24.24
C PRO A 582 -17.35 -13.87 25.25
N VAL A 583 -18.24 -14.30 26.15
CA VAL A 583 -18.85 -13.43 27.18
C VAL A 583 -17.79 -12.91 28.16
N LEU A 584 -16.82 -13.75 28.52
CA LEU A 584 -15.69 -13.39 29.39
C LEU A 584 -14.75 -12.41 28.69
N LEU A 585 -14.42 -12.63 27.41
CA LEU A 585 -13.60 -11.70 26.61
C LEU A 585 -14.31 -10.36 26.41
N ILE A 586 -15.61 -10.35 26.10
CA ILE A 586 -16.42 -9.13 26.02
C ILE A 586 -16.44 -8.40 27.38
N SER A 587 -16.58 -9.12 28.49
CA SER A 587 -16.48 -8.54 29.83
C SER A 587 -15.08 -8.03 30.20
N ILE A 588 -14.01 -8.52 29.56
CA ILE A 588 -12.64 -8.03 29.74
C ILE A 588 -12.40 -6.80 28.85
N CYS A 589 -12.98 -6.75 27.65
CA CYS A 589 -12.86 -5.62 26.73
C CYS A 589 -13.74 -4.41 27.12
N LEU A 590 -14.89 -4.64 27.77
CA LEU A 590 -15.80 -3.56 28.22
C LEU A 590 -15.53 -3.05 29.65
N CYS A 591 -14.49 -3.55 30.33
CA CYS A 591 -14.04 -3.01 31.61
C CYS A 591 -12.81 -2.11 31.40
N PRO A 592 -12.87 -0.79 31.69
CA PRO A 592 -11.71 0.09 31.54
C PRO A 592 -10.60 -0.34 32.51
N ARG A 593 -9.44 -0.64 31.94
CA ARG A 593 -8.28 -1.18 32.67
C ARG A 593 -7.57 -0.08 33.46
N SER A 594 -8.04 0.21 34.68
CA SER A 594 -7.35 1.11 35.60
C SER A 594 -5.93 0.60 35.89
N GLY A 595 -4.93 1.41 35.53
CA GLY A 595 -3.53 1.14 35.84
C GLY A 595 -3.26 1.25 37.35
N PRO A 596 -2.19 0.60 37.85
CA PRO A 596 -1.84 0.69 39.28
C PRO A 596 -1.46 2.12 39.66
N ILE A 597 -2.23 2.68 40.59
CA ILE A 597 -1.97 3.99 41.18
C ILE A 597 -0.69 3.91 42.02
N LYS A 598 0.28 4.80 41.77
CA LYS A 598 1.45 4.99 42.65
C LYS A 598 0.99 5.70 43.94
N PRO A 599 1.18 5.11 45.13
CA PRO A 599 0.73 5.73 46.38
C PRO A 599 1.85 6.58 47.00
N GLU A 600 1.81 7.91 46.83
CA GLU A 600 2.61 8.81 47.67
C GLU A 600 2.09 10.26 47.63
N THR A 601 1.22 10.62 48.58
CA THR A 601 1.08 11.96 49.22
C THR A 601 -0.18 12.02 50.08
N LEU A 602 -0.06 11.80 51.40
CA LEU A 602 -0.06 12.87 52.41
C LEU A 602 0.02 12.28 53.83
N ALA A 603 0.62 13.03 54.75
CA ALA A 603 0.51 12.89 56.20
C ALA A 603 0.92 11.55 56.83
N GLU A 604 2.17 11.49 57.28
CA GLU A 604 2.36 11.38 58.73
C GLU A 604 3.35 12.45 59.21
N ALA A 605 3.09 13.06 60.37
CA ALA A 605 3.80 14.24 60.83
C ALA A 605 4.24 14.10 62.28
N LYS A 606 5.56 13.92 62.50
CA LYS A 606 6.33 14.33 63.69
C LYS A 606 7.80 13.86 63.58
N LYS A 607 8.73 14.79 63.86
CA LYS A 607 9.96 14.64 64.69
C LYS A 607 10.98 13.51 64.37
N THR A 608 12.30 13.68 64.45
CA THR A 608 13.20 14.85 64.70
C THR A 608 14.64 14.44 64.32
N ASP A 609 15.55 15.42 64.22
CA ASP A 609 16.99 15.31 64.49
C ASP A 609 17.87 14.29 63.72
N ALA A 610 18.33 14.75 62.55
CA ALA A 610 19.75 15.07 62.26
C ALA A 610 20.89 14.00 62.27
N VAL A 611 21.94 14.38 61.52
CA VAL A 611 23.32 13.84 61.48
C VAL A 611 23.57 12.66 60.51
N SER A 612 24.70 12.79 59.82
CA SER A 612 25.35 11.92 58.81
C SER A 612 26.78 11.60 59.33
N PRO A 613 27.68 10.87 58.63
CA PRO A 613 27.54 9.96 57.49
C PRO A 613 28.32 8.63 57.74
N ASP A 614 28.88 8.05 56.65
CA ASP A 614 30.19 7.36 56.56
C ASP A 614 30.32 5.82 56.68
N ASP A 615 31.35 5.36 55.94
CA ASP A 615 32.08 4.08 55.95
C ASP A 615 31.37 2.74 55.66
N GLU A 616 32.06 1.71 55.17
CA GLU A 616 33.01 1.61 54.04
C GLU A 616 33.22 0.11 53.69
N LYS A 617 33.79 -0.17 52.51
CA LYS A 617 34.49 -1.40 52.04
C LYS A 617 34.43 -2.70 52.90
N LYS A 618 34.06 -3.83 52.25
CA LYS A 618 34.99 -4.88 51.73
C LYS A 618 34.18 -6.02 51.06
N GLU A 619 34.61 -6.61 49.94
CA GLU A 619 35.69 -7.63 49.75
C GLU A 619 35.43 -8.89 50.62
N GLU A 620 35.52 -10.13 50.12
CA GLU A 620 36.70 -10.69 49.43
C GLU A 620 36.42 -12.05 48.70
N SER A 621 37.27 -12.42 47.73
CA SER A 621 37.64 -13.80 47.31
C SER A 621 36.62 -14.71 46.56
N ALA A 622 37.02 -15.64 45.66
CA ALA A 622 38.30 -15.81 44.94
C ALA A 622 38.18 -16.72 43.69
N ASP A 623 38.95 -16.35 42.64
CA ASP A 623 39.84 -17.14 41.76
C ASP A 623 39.48 -18.59 41.34
N LYS A 624 39.60 -19.00 40.06
CA LYS A 624 40.81 -18.97 39.18
C LYS A 624 40.41 -18.92 37.68
N GLU A 625 41.16 -18.26 36.78
CA GLU A 625 42.46 -18.62 36.16
C GLU A 625 42.44 -19.99 35.40
N GLU A 626 43.05 -20.16 34.22
CA GLU A 626 44.37 -19.65 33.79
C GLU A 626 44.54 -19.39 32.26
N LYS A 627 44.87 -18.13 31.92
CA LYS A 627 45.95 -17.58 31.07
C LYS A 627 46.54 -18.35 29.86
N THR A 628 46.85 -17.60 28.80
CA THR A 628 48.26 -17.23 28.42
C THR A 628 48.33 -16.06 27.43
N GLY A 629 49.43 -15.27 27.45
CA GLY A 629 49.71 -14.11 26.59
C GLY A 629 51.22 -14.06 26.23
N PRO A 630 51.93 -12.90 26.09
CA PRO A 630 51.52 -11.48 26.18
C PRO A 630 51.23 -10.91 24.75
N GLY A 631 51.62 -9.71 24.25
CA GLY A 631 52.43 -8.54 24.66
C GLY A 631 52.73 -7.64 23.42
N GLY A 632 53.22 -6.40 23.47
CA GLY A 632 53.65 -5.50 24.56
C GLY A 632 53.94 -4.07 24.04
N ASP A 633 54.46 -3.16 24.89
CA ASP A 633 54.44 -1.69 24.68
C ASP A 633 55.59 -1.06 23.86
N ASN A 634 55.35 0.06 23.15
CA ASN A 634 55.84 1.40 23.56
C ASN A 634 55.50 2.60 22.62
N LYS A 635 55.64 3.82 23.18
CA LYS A 635 55.62 5.18 22.56
C LYS A 635 57.07 5.76 22.60
N PRO A 636 57.41 7.03 22.21
CA PRO A 636 56.73 8.04 21.35
C PRO A 636 57.68 8.72 20.29
N ASN A 637 57.21 9.76 19.57
CA ASN A 637 57.67 11.18 19.72
C ASN A 637 58.01 12.06 18.47
N THR A 638 57.42 13.27 18.42
CA THR A 638 57.95 14.58 17.92
C THR A 638 58.15 14.99 16.42
N LYS A 639 57.87 16.31 16.19
CA LYS A 639 58.27 17.27 15.13
C LYS A 639 57.58 17.16 13.73
N LYS A 640 57.10 18.22 13.03
CA LYS A 640 57.01 19.72 13.14
C LYS A 640 57.96 20.60 12.27
N SER A 641 57.56 20.89 11.03
CA SER A 641 57.82 22.12 10.20
C SER A 641 56.90 22.06 8.95
N LYS A 642 56.32 23.12 8.32
CA LYS A 642 56.78 24.45 7.80
C LYS A 642 57.85 24.33 6.68
N ALA A 643 57.83 25.06 5.55
CA ALA A 643 56.86 26.03 4.95
C ALA A 643 57.16 26.17 3.40
N SER A 644 56.19 26.41 2.49
CA SER A 644 55.72 27.70 1.87
C SER A 644 56.50 28.26 0.65
N LEU A 645 55.76 28.71 -0.40
CA LEU A 645 56.17 29.59 -1.55
C LEU A 645 57.14 28.95 -2.57
N GLU A 646 57.29 29.34 -3.86
CA GLU A 646 56.67 30.33 -4.81
C GLU A 646 56.87 29.75 -6.25
N ALA A 647 55.94 29.86 -7.23
CA ALA A 647 55.68 30.93 -8.22
C ALA A 647 56.71 31.12 -9.38
N THR A 648 56.30 30.77 -10.62
CA THR A 648 56.68 31.22 -12.00
C THR A 648 55.76 30.42 -12.97
N GLU A 649 54.96 30.92 -13.92
CA GLU A 649 55.02 32.03 -14.92
C GLU A 649 55.81 31.70 -16.22
N ASP A 650 55.39 32.35 -17.33
CA ASP A 650 55.97 32.39 -18.70
C ASP A 650 55.62 31.23 -19.68
N ASP A 651 55.25 31.45 -20.96
CA ASP A 651 54.19 32.32 -21.54
C ASP A 651 53.91 31.97 -23.04
N GLY A 652 52.69 32.29 -23.52
CA GLY A 652 52.27 32.53 -24.92
C GLY A 652 52.42 31.45 -26.02
N ASP A 653 51.97 31.68 -27.26
CA ASP A 653 50.85 32.53 -27.77
C ASP A 653 50.60 32.23 -29.29
N ASP A 654 49.60 32.90 -29.89
CA ASP A 654 49.21 32.97 -31.32
C ASP A 654 48.70 31.65 -31.98
N GLU A 655 47.48 31.52 -32.55
CA GLU A 655 46.70 32.30 -33.56
C GLU A 655 47.05 31.98 -35.04
N ASP A 656 46.03 31.54 -35.81
CA ASP A 656 45.69 32.03 -37.17
C ASP A 656 44.42 31.33 -37.74
N GLU A 657 43.61 32.07 -38.50
CA GLU A 657 42.42 31.60 -39.24
C GLU A 657 42.70 31.40 -40.75
N VAL A 658 41.97 30.50 -41.45
CA VAL A 658 41.59 30.68 -42.87
C VAL A 658 40.26 29.95 -43.18
N ASP A 659 39.39 30.57 -43.99
CA ASP A 659 38.11 30.05 -44.50
C ASP A 659 38.21 29.01 -45.65
N ALA A 660 37.09 28.37 -46.02
CA ALA A 660 36.35 28.65 -47.28
C ALA A 660 35.43 27.48 -47.78
N GLU A 661 34.28 27.88 -48.36
CA GLU A 661 33.51 27.28 -49.50
C GLU A 661 33.13 25.77 -49.46
N GLU A 662 31.85 25.35 -49.50
CA GLU A 662 30.69 25.56 -50.41
C GLU A 662 30.50 24.43 -51.46
N GLU A 663 29.34 23.75 -51.43
CA GLU A 663 28.69 23.12 -52.60
C GLU A 663 27.19 22.80 -52.27
N GLU A 664 26.27 23.08 -53.20
CA GLU A 664 24.84 22.71 -53.18
C GLU A 664 24.63 21.36 -53.95
N GLU A 665 23.51 20.64 -54.00
CA GLU A 665 22.13 21.02 -54.36
C GLU A 665 21.07 19.93 -54.02
N GLU A 666 19.79 20.33 -54.06
CA GLU A 666 18.53 19.57 -54.31
C GLU A 666 18.19 18.18 -53.66
N ALA A 667 17.31 18.24 -52.65
CA ALA A 667 15.93 17.70 -52.61
C ALA A 667 15.55 16.27 -53.12
N GLN A 668 14.85 15.50 -52.27
CA GLN A 668 13.40 15.26 -52.44
C GLN A 668 12.68 14.76 -51.18
N GLU A 669 11.35 14.87 -51.17
CA GLU A 669 10.49 14.66 -49.99
C GLU A 669 10.17 13.19 -49.65
N LYS A 670 9.94 12.92 -48.36
CA LYS A 670 8.61 12.45 -47.93
C LYS A 670 8.34 12.72 -46.44
N ASN A 671 7.13 13.20 -46.18
CA ASN A 671 6.65 13.68 -44.88
C ASN A 671 5.47 12.83 -44.40
N SER A 672 5.41 12.53 -43.10
CA SER A 672 4.18 12.07 -42.43
C SER A 672 4.26 12.18 -40.90
N GLU A 673 4.26 13.40 -40.36
CA GLU A 673 3.88 13.64 -38.96
C GLU A 673 2.44 14.19 -38.89
N SER A 674 1.61 13.67 -37.98
CA SER A 674 0.33 14.29 -37.59
C SER A 674 -0.26 13.69 -36.31
N PRO A 675 -0.47 14.46 -35.23
CA PRO A 675 -1.18 14.02 -34.03
C PRO A 675 -2.71 14.11 -34.21
N ARG A 676 -3.47 13.23 -33.54
CA ARG A 676 -4.94 13.29 -33.51
C ARG A 676 -5.46 14.20 -32.39
N ARG A 677 -6.35 15.14 -32.71
CA ARG A 677 -7.17 15.85 -31.72
C ARG A 677 -8.61 16.03 -32.22
N SER A 678 -9.57 15.73 -31.35
CA SER A 678 -10.99 16.15 -31.33
C SER A 678 -11.76 16.26 -32.67
N PRO A 679 -12.73 15.35 -32.96
CA PRO A 679 -13.69 15.57 -34.03
C PRO A 679 -14.74 16.61 -33.62
N ARG A 680 -14.87 17.68 -34.40
CA ARG A 680 -16.12 18.45 -34.53
C ARG A 680 -16.48 18.48 -36.02
N LYS A 681 -17.77 18.63 -36.32
CA LYS A 681 -18.32 18.74 -37.69
C LYS A 681 -17.39 19.58 -38.56
N ARG A 682 -17.09 19.16 -39.79
CA ARG A 682 -17.88 19.49 -40.98
C ARG A 682 -17.06 19.05 -42.23
N LYS A 683 -17.65 18.79 -43.41
CA LYS A 683 -17.22 19.52 -44.62
C LYS A 683 -16.97 18.88 -46.05
N SER A 684 -17.63 17.85 -46.64
CA SER A 684 -17.36 17.38 -48.07
C SER A 684 -18.54 17.06 -49.08
N ARG A 685 -18.62 17.70 -50.28
CA ARG A 685 -19.57 17.45 -51.42
C ARG A 685 -18.78 17.27 -52.74
N LYS A 686 -19.22 16.27 -53.53
CA LYS A 686 -19.03 15.98 -54.98
C LYS A 686 -18.13 16.94 -55.78
N ASP A 687 -17.23 16.45 -56.64
CA ASP A 687 -17.51 15.44 -57.67
C ASP A 687 -17.35 13.95 -57.29
#